data_AF-A0A0F9XD29-F1
#
_entry.id   AF-A0A0F9XD29-F1
#
_cell.length_a   1.000
_cell.length_b   1.000
_cell.length_c   1.000
_cell.angle_alpha   90.00
_cell.angle_beta   90.00
_cell.angle_gamma   90.00
#
_symmetry.space_group_name_H-M   'P 1'
#
loop_
_entity.id
_entity.type
_entity.pdbx_description
1 polymer ?
#
loop_
_entity_poly.entity_id
_entity_poly.type
_entity_poly.pdbx_seq_one_letter_code
_entity_poly.pdbx_strand_id
1 'polypeptide(L)'
;MPQDGRREERDLVLNPRQYALVLDSTKGQINCYVGPHKTSLADTDRPVVYADGDFDECDLRRAIQQFAKVDEGSYMVLQNPASGDKPHPPTGAANAMVDLDEGRKINIPGPVTFPLWPGQTADAVDGHQLRSNEYLICRVYNADAAKANWGQAIVQPVTQDSTGEAEGEEGDETKKEGEDAPEQSEVKDAAPIKGLFGINPSALTMGQLLVVRGTDVSFYIPPTGIEVLVDDDLKYVRQAVTLERLEFCILLDENGNKRYTRGPDVVFPKPTERFVQRIDPDRRGDKKTRRFRAIELNEISGLYIKVIDPYTEIDPETGEERSYEEGEEIFITGREQAIYFPRPEHAVLRYGDHEVHYAVAIPAGEARYVMNRLTGSIDTMAGPKMLLPDPRSQVIVRRILNPDTVGLWYPGNVEALSYNTELAAFQEEEQTSGFVTEPQARRKEKRRAGRSELSAQVASQDVSTRSLMPRSYGAAYEEPTADEALIADAMERKTQQTKPRMLVLDTKYEGAPSVSVWTGYAIMVVSKTGKRKVVCGPETAILEYDETLEVLELSRGKPKNTDNLLRTVYLRVAHNKIGDIVQAETKDLVEVGVKLSYRVNFEGEDTEKWFAVENYVKFLCDHIRSMLRSAIKKIGIEEFNDNATDIIRDTVLGKTGESGKRTGRAFAENNMCVYDVEVLEVSIGDRTIGDLLMTAQHAVVQSTLELRTEEHKLETEKRREIIAQELETARQETALHTNKLATEAEGSIRQVAMAQIETMYSKQIAELNAKEKTQEGQDVIIKAELVREKLRLDHRQEAAKIDQDLRVALMNAETDAQVKQIEAVREGLVEAINNFGDKVFMEKLMEALGPHALLQGTGVAGVLEKLLAGSPGVGDRIAGLIGKVEVTPDGIAVDSAD
;
A
#
# COMPACT_ATOMS: atom_id res chain seq x y z
N MET A 1 -97.01 49.64 32.29
CA MET A 1 -98.21 48.88 32.66
C MET A 1 -98.00 47.43 32.26
N PRO A 2 -98.38 46.44 33.09
CA PRO A 2 -99.09 46.60 34.37
C PRO A 2 -98.24 47.29 35.45
N GLN A 3 -98.89 47.67 36.55
CA GLN A 3 -98.26 47.81 37.86
C GLN A 3 -98.44 46.45 38.56
N ASP A 4 -97.43 45.94 39.26
CA ASP A 4 -97.63 44.91 40.28
C ASP A 4 -97.14 45.46 41.62
N GLY A 5 -98.10 45.84 42.47
CA GLY A 5 -97.88 46.64 43.67
C GLY A 5 -97.36 45.83 44.85
N ARG A 6 -96.36 44.97 44.64
CA ARG A 6 -95.66 44.33 45.76
C ARG A 6 -94.89 45.39 46.53
N ARG A 7 -95.24 45.56 47.82
CA ARG A 7 -94.30 46.04 48.82
C ARG A 7 -93.11 45.08 48.78
N GLU A 8 -91.91 45.59 48.54
CA GLU A 8 -90.71 44.81 48.78
C GLU A 8 -90.63 44.54 50.29
N GLU A 9 -90.54 43.26 50.66
CA GLU A 9 -90.42 42.86 52.06
C GLU A 9 -89.02 43.25 52.54
N ARG A 10 -88.89 44.46 53.12
CA ARG A 10 -87.67 44.94 53.79
C ARG A 10 -87.35 44.20 55.10
N ASP A 11 -87.78 42.95 55.19
CA ASP A 11 -87.48 42.05 56.29
C ASP A 11 -86.12 41.41 56.04
N LEU A 12 -85.09 41.91 56.73
CA LEU A 12 -83.80 41.24 56.79
C LEU A 12 -83.96 39.94 57.60
N VAL A 13 -83.97 38.81 56.89
CA VAL A 13 -84.02 37.46 57.46
C VAL A 13 -82.65 36.82 57.29
N LEU A 14 -81.92 36.66 58.40
CA LEU A 14 -80.63 35.98 58.45
C LEU A 14 -80.81 34.56 58.97
N ASN A 15 -80.40 33.58 58.17
CA ASN A 15 -80.34 32.18 58.59
C ASN A 15 -79.11 31.94 59.50
N PRO A 16 -79.02 30.81 60.22
CA PRO A 16 -77.78 30.41 60.89
C PRO A 16 -76.57 30.45 59.94
N ARG A 17 -75.42 30.91 60.44
CA ARG A 17 -74.18 31.15 59.67
C ARG A 17 -74.27 32.26 58.60
N GLN A 18 -75.25 33.16 58.69
CA GLN A 18 -75.30 34.39 57.88
C GLN A 18 -75.23 35.64 58.76
N TYR A 19 -74.60 36.70 58.27
CA TYR A 19 -74.64 38.05 58.84
C TYR A 19 -74.90 39.10 57.76
N ALA A 20 -75.24 40.31 58.16
CA ALA A 20 -75.30 41.46 57.25
C ALA A 20 -74.87 42.74 57.96
N LEU A 21 -74.20 43.62 57.22
CA LEU A 21 -73.81 44.94 57.68
C LEU A 21 -74.85 45.97 57.21
N VAL A 22 -75.28 46.85 58.12
CA VAL A 22 -76.30 47.86 57.85
C VAL A 22 -75.88 49.20 58.45
N LEU A 23 -75.81 50.22 57.61
CA LEU A 23 -75.54 51.61 57.99
C LEU A 23 -76.84 52.32 58.39
N ASP A 24 -76.89 52.86 59.61
CA ASP A 24 -77.93 53.80 60.04
C ASP A 24 -77.56 55.21 59.57
N SER A 25 -78.23 55.71 58.53
CA SER A 25 -77.94 57.03 57.95
C SER A 25 -78.23 58.21 58.90
N THR A 26 -78.88 57.96 60.04
CA THR A 26 -79.18 58.95 61.08
C THR A 26 -78.01 59.13 62.05
N LYS A 27 -77.23 58.08 62.28
CA LYS A 27 -76.13 58.05 63.27
C LYS A 27 -74.74 57.87 62.65
N GLY A 28 -74.64 57.45 61.39
CA GLY A 28 -73.39 57.06 60.76
C GLY A 28 -72.80 55.76 61.32
N GLN A 29 -73.59 54.97 62.06
CA GLN A 29 -73.13 53.74 62.71
C GLN A 29 -73.48 52.53 61.84
N ILE A 30 -72.51 51.63 61.66
CA ILE A 30 -72.69 50.36 60.95
C ILE A 30 -72.92 49.26 62.00
N ASN A 31 -74.05 48.58 61.90
CA ASN A 31 -74.42 47.47 62.78
C ASN A 31 -74.26 46.14 62.04
N CYS A 32 -73.62 45.17 62.69
CA CYS A 32 -73.54 43.79 62.23
C CYS A 32 -74.71 42.99 62.81
N TYR A 33 -75.70 42.68 61.97
CA TYR A 33 -76.80 41.78 62.30
C TYR A 33 -76.34 40.35 62.07
N VAL A 34 -76.51 39.46 63.06
CA VAL A 34 -76.01 38.07 62.98
C VAL A 34 -77.14 37.05 63.17
N GLY A 35 -77.26 36.14 62.21
CA GLY A 35 -78.27 35.08 62.22
C GLY A 35 -78.06 33.98 63.29
N PRO A 36 -79.12 33.27 63.69
CA PRO A 36 -80.51 33.39 63.22
C PRO A 36 -81.23 34.61 63.81
N HIS A 37 -81.66 35.54 62.94
CA HIS A 37 -82.27 36.81 63.36
C HIS A 37 -83.17 37.35 62.25
N LYS A 38 -84.30 37.95 62.62
CA LYS A 38 -85.22 38.65 61.71
C LYS A 38 -85.51 40.05 62.24
N THR A 39 -85.32 41.07 61.40
CA THR A 39 -85.67 42.46 61.68
C THR A 39 -86.13 43.17 60.40
N SER A 40 -87.13 44.03 60.49
CA SER A 40 -87.56 44.90 59.39
C SER A 40 -86.72 46.19 59.36
N LEU A 41 -86.14 46.53 58.21
CA LEU A 41 -85.28 47.71 58.05
C LEU A 41 -86.09 49.01 57.89
N ALA A 42 -85.61 50.10 58.51
CA ALA A 42 -86.16 51.45 58.41
C ALA A 42 -85.80 52.14 57.08
N ASP A 43 -86.47 53.26 56.74
CA ASP A 43 -86.15 54.07 55.56
C ASP A 43 -84.73 54.69 55.60
N THR A 44 -84.18 54.86 56.80
CA THR A 44 -82.82 55.36 57.10
C THR A 44 -81.74 54.28 57.03
N ASP A 45 -82.12 53.01 56.94
CA ASP A 45 -81.15 51.90 56.95
C ASP A 45 -80.66 51.63 55.53
N ARG A 46 -79.35 51.42 55.36
CA ARG A 46 -78.74 51.02 54.09
C ARG A 46 -77.96 49.71 54.27
N PRO A 47 -78.26 48.66 53.49
CA PRO A 47 -77.41 47.47 53.47
C PRO A 47 -76.06 47.84 52.86
N VAL A 48 -74.97 47.47 53.53
CA VAL A 48 -73.61 47.76 53.08
C VAL A 48 -72.76 46.49 53.02
N VAL A 49 -71.72 46.51 52.18
CA VAL A 49 -70.66 45.50 52.15
C VAL A 49 -69.32 46.20 52.34
N TYR A 50 -68.48 45.66 53.23
CA TYR A 50 -67.10 46.09 53.33
C TYR A 50 -66.27 45.45 52.20
N ALA A 51 -65.64 46.28 51.36
CA ALA A 51 -64.84 45.86 50.23
C ALA A 51 -63.75 46.91 49.92
N ASP A 52 -62.55 46.47 49.54
CA ASP A 52 -61.40 47.30 49.13
C ASP A 52 -61.00 48.44 50.10
N GLY A 53 -61.48 48.40 51.34
CA GLY A 53 -61.21 49.38 52.41
C GLY A 53 -62.39 50.28 52.75
N ASP A 54 -63.43 50.33 51.91
CA ASP A 54 -64.62 51.18 52.03
C ASP A 54 -65.91 50.36 52.26
N PHE A 55 -67.03 51.05 52.52
CA PHE A 55 -68.36 50.46 52.68
C PHE A 55 -69.29 50.80 51.50
N ASP A 56 -69.42 49.86 50.56
CA ASP A 56 -70.33 49.94 49.41
C ASP A 56 -71.81 49.85 49.86
N GLU A 57 -72.67 50.80 49.49
CA GLU A 57 -74.13 50.60 49.52
C GLU A 57 -74.54 49.51 48.51
N CYS A 58 -75.41 48.57 48.92
CA CYS A 58 -75.79 47.44 48.07
C CYS A 58 -77.19 46.88 48.35
N ASP A 59 -77.66 46.02 47.45
CA ASP A 59 -78.93 45.29 47.63
C ASP A 59 -78.90 44.40 48.88
N LEU A 60 -80.07 44.23 49.51
CA LEU A 60 -80.27 43.33 50.66
C LEU A 60 -79.68 41.93 50.43
N ARG A 61 -79.73 41.41 49.20
CA ARG A 61 -79.19 40.09 48.83
C ARG A 61 -77.66 40.04 48.76
N ARG A 62 -76.97 41.16 48.51
CA ARG A 62 -75.50 41.27 48.47
C ARG A 62 -74.94 41.54 49.88
N ALA A 63 -75.69 42.22 50.73
CA ALA A 63 -75.34 42.45 52.14
C ALA A 63 -75.39 41.18 53.02
N ILE A 64 -76.17 40.15 52.65
CA ILE A 64 -76.23 38.88 53.38
C ILE A 64 -74.98 38.04 53.05
N GLN A 65 -73.99 38.11 53.93
CA GLN A 65 -72.73 37.38 53.85
C GLN A 65 -72.78 36.09 54.68
N GLN A 66 -71.98 35.09 54.31
CA GLN A 66 -71.79 33.88 55.12
C GLN A 66 -70.68 34.11 56.16
N PHE A 67 -70.73 33.40 57.29
CA PHE A 67 -69.64 33.43 58.28
C PHE A 67 -68.32 33.03 57.62
N ALA A 68 -67.24 33.73 57.95
CA ALA A 68 -65.90 33.33 57.53
C ALA A 68 -65.61 31.94 58.10
N LYS A 69 -65.32 30.98 57.21
CA LYS A 69 -65.16 29.56 57.54
C LYS A 69 -63.80 29.07 57.07
N VAL A 70 -63.09 28.42 57.97
CA VAL A 70 -61.84 27.71 57.69
C VAL A 70 -61.96 26.31 58.27
N ASP A 71 -61.69 25.30 57.43
CA ASP A 71 -61.72 23.89 57.81
C ASP A 71 -60.46 23.45 58.54
N GLU A 72 -60.47 22.21 59.05
CA GLU A 72 -59.31 21.60 59.68
C GLU A 72 -58.16 21.43 58.67
N GLY A 73 -56.93 21.76 59.09
CA GLY A 73 -55.76 21.78 58.21
C GLY A 73 -55.56 23.08 57.42
N SER A 74 -56.44 24.07 57.55
CA SER A 74 -56.27 25.42 56.99
C SER A 74 -56.25 26.49 58.10
N TYR A 75 -55.89 27.74 57.78
CA TYR A 75 -55.87 28.86 58.72
C TYR A 75 -56.48 30.12 58.12
N MET A 76 -56.95 31.02 58.99
CA MET A 76 -57.56 32.30 58.62
C MET A 76 -56.59 33.44 58.91
N VAL A 77 -56.35 34.31 57.93
CA VAL A 77 -55.66 35.59 58.12
C VAL A 77 -56.73 36.65 58.32
N LEU A 78 -56.98 37.03 59.58
CA LEU A 78 -57.93 38.09 59.96
C LEU A 78 -57.19 39.43 60.01
N GLN A 79 -57.71 40.42 59.29
CA GLN A 79 -57.23 41.81 59.31
C GLN A 79 -58.15 42.65 60.20
N ASN A 80 -57.58 43.63 60.91
CA ASN A 80 -58.28 44.51 61.87
C ASN A 80 -59.00 43.74 63.02
N PRO A 81 -58.29 42.92 63.82
CA PRO A 81 -58.89 42.16 64.92
C PRO A 81 -59.55 43.09 65.96
N ALA A 82 -60.61 42.61 66.63
CA ALA A 82 -61.36 43.42 67.60
C ALA A 82 -60.59 43.62 68.91
N SER A 83 -60.59 44.85 69.42
CA SER A 83 -59.82 45.24 70.61
C SER A 83 -60.60 44.96 71.91
N GLY A 84 -60.66 43.69 72.32
CA GLY A 84 -61.18 43.28 73.64
C GLY A 84 -61.72 41.84 73.68
N ASP A 85 -62.37 41.47 74.80
CA ASP A 85 -62.89 40.11 75.10
C ASP A 85 -63.97 39.57 74.14
N LYS A 86 -64.29 40.27 73.05
CA LYS A 86 -65.32 39.91 72.06
C LYS A 86 -64.71 39.79 70.66
N PRO A 87 -63.97 38.71 70.36
CA PRO A 87 -63.24 38.55 69.10
C PRO A 87 -64.14 38.55 67.86
N HIS A 88 -65.41 38.14 68.01
CA HIS A 88 -66.42 38.16 66.96
C HIS A 88 -67.78 38.66 67.52
N PRO A 89 -68.69 39.18 66.68
CA PRO A 89 -70.04 39.54 67.13
C PRO A 89 -70.83 38.31 67.61
N PRO A 90 -71.66 38.44 68.67
CA PRO A 90 -72.52 37.36 69.15
C PRO A 90 -73.72 37.13 68.21
N THR A 91 -74.19 35.88 68.18
CA THR A 91 -75.27 35.41 67.29
C THR A 91 -76.66 35.78 67.80
N GLY A 92 -77.61 35.94 66.86
CA GLY A 92 -79.03 36.18 67.18
C GLY A 92 -79.40 37.62 67.55
N ALA A 93 -78.50 38.59 67.33
CA ALA A 93 -78.68 39.98 67.69
C ALA A 93 -78.17 40.95 66.62
N ALA A 94 -78.55 42.22 66.76
CA ALA A 94 -77.94 43.36 66.09
C ALA A 94 -76.81 43.91 66.97
N ASN A 95 -75.59 43.95 66.44
CA ASN A 95 -74.40 44.36 67.18
C ASN A 95 -73.83 45.67 66.62
N ALA A 96 -73.70 46.69 67.47
CA ALA A 96 -72.96 47.90 67.12
C ALA A 96 -71.46 47.61 66.95
N MET A 97 -70.80 48.38 66.10
CA MET A 97 -69.34 48.30 65.87
C MET A 97 -68.54 48.37 67.19
N VAL A 98 -67.43 47.62 67.22
CA VAL A 98 -66.45 47.59 68.31
C VAL A 98 -65.14 48.16 67.78
N ASP A 99 -64.34 48.80 68.64
CA ASP A 99 -63.02 49.30 68.28
C ASP A 99 -62.13 48.17 67.72
N LEU A 100 -61.53 48.39 66.55
CA LEU A 100 -60.65 47.44 65.89
C LEU A 100 -59.19 47.90 65.98
N ASP A 101 -58.27 46.95 66.09
CA ASP A 101 -56.83 47.20 65.93
C ASP A 101 -56.51 47.37 64.43
N GLU A 102 -56.87 48.52 63.86
CA GLU A 102 -56.66 48.82 62.44
C GLU A 102 -55.20 48.63 62.01
N GLY A 103 -54.99 47.97 60.87
CA GLY A 103 -53.67 47.65 60.32
C GLY A 103 -52.98 46.44 60.97
N ARG A 104 -53.52 45.84 62.03
CA ARG A 104 -53.02 44.55 62.55
C ARG A 104 -53.59 43.37 61.75
N LYS A 105 -52.82 42.29 61.68
CA LYS A 105 -53.22 40.99 61.14
C LYS A 105 -52.92 39.89 62.15
N ILE A 106 -53.82 38.91 62.26
CA ILE A 106 -53.63 37.71 63.08
C ILE A 106 -53.94 36.43 62.28
N ASN A 107 -53.21 35.37 62.58
CA ASN A 107 -53.40 34.04 61.99
C ASN A 107 -54.17 33.18 63.00
N ILE A 108 -55.31 32.63 62.60
CA ILE A 108 -56.16 31.77 63.44
C ILE A 108 -56.23 30.38 62.79
N PRO A 109 -55.71 29.31 63.41
CA PRO A 109 -55.83 27.96 62.85
C PRO A 109 -57.28 27.48 62.87
N GLY A 110 -57.67 26.70 61.85
CA GLY A 110 -58.96 26.02 61.80
C GLY A 110 -59.04 24.79 62.73
N PRO A 111 -60.25 24.22 62.93
CA PRO A 111 -61.50 24.62 62.30
C PRO A 111 -62.18 25.79 63.04
N VAL A 112 -62.48 26.88 62.32
CA VAL A 112 -63.18 28.07 62.86
C VAL A 112 -64.29 28.54 61.92
N THR A 113 -65.37 29.09 62.48
CA THR A 113 -66.49 29.65 61.69
C THR A 113 -67.21 30.74 62.46
N PHE A 114 -67.00 32.02 62.12
CA PHE A 114 -67.60 33.17 62.82
C PHE A 114 -67.96 34.35 61.90
N PRO A 115 -68.92 35.22 62.29
CA PRO A 115 -69.23 36.44 61.53
C PRO A 115 -68.15 37.51 61.74
N LEU A 116 -67.98 38.41 60.78
CA LEU A 116 -66.99 39.50 60.88
C LEU A 116 -67.62 40.76 61.49
N TRP A 117 -66.79 41.57 62.15
CA TRP A 117 -67.16 42.94 62.52
C TRP A 117 -67.10 43.88 61.29
N PRO A 118 -67.84 45.00 61.27
CA PRO A 118 -67.68 46.01 60.22
C PRO A 118 -66.24 46.51 60.21
N GLY A 119 -65.57 46.48 59.05
CA GLY A 119 -64.15 46.87 58.92
C GLY A 119 -63.15 45.71 59.00
N GLN A 120 -63.61 44.45 59.15
CA GLN A 120 -62.75 43.26 59.10
C GLN A 120 -62.77 42.59 57.73
N THR A 121 -61.61 42.08 57.30
CA THR A 121 -61.47 41.11 56.22
C THR A 121 -60.82 39.83 56.74
N ALA A 122 -61.19 38.68 56.16
CA ALA A 122 -60.70 37.39 56.60
C ALA A 122 -60.41 36.49 55.38
N ASP A 123 -59.13 36.20 55.16
CA ASP A 123 -58.65 35.38 54.05
C ASP A 123 -58.43 33.95 54.53
N ALA A 124 -59.01 32.95 53.86
CA ALA A 124 -58.77 31.54 54.14
C ALA A 124 -57.55 31.03 53.34
N VAL A 125 -56.58 30.44 54.03
CA VAL A 125 -55.33 29.93 53.44
C VAL A 125 -55.11 28.49 53.90
N ASP A 126 -54.79 27.60 52.97
CA ASP A 126 -54.52 26.19 53.29
C ASP A 126 -53.20 26.04 54.06
N GLY A 127 -53.16 25.08 54.99
CA GLY A 127 -51.96 24.76 55.76
C GLY A 127 -50.91 24.10 54.86
N HIS A 128 -49.64 24.47 55.08
CA HIS A 128 -48.58 24.20 54.12
C HIS A 128 -48.02 22.79 54.33
N GLN A 129 -48.45 21.85 53.48
CA GLN A 129 -47.87 20.51 53.38
C GLN A 129 -46.52 20.57 52.64
N LEU A 130 -45.52 19.84 53.16
CA LEU A 130 -44.15 19.82 52.65
C LEU A 130 -43.67 18.38 52.44
N ARG A 131 -43.09 18.09 51.27
CA ARG A 131 -42.24 16.91 51.07
C ARG A 131 -40.82 17.19 51.53
N SER A 132 -40.04 16.12 51.76
CA SER A 132 -38.65 16.19 52.22
C SER A 132 -37.72 17.05 51.34
N ASN A 133 -38.06 17.29 50.07
CA ASN A 133 -37.33 18.14 49.13
C ASN A 133 -37.99 19.50 48.87
N GLU A 134 -38.83 19.99 49.78
CA GLU A 134 -39.57 21.25 49.63
C GLU A 134 -39.42 22.15 50.86
N TYR A 135 -39.63 23.46 50.67
CA TYR A 135 -39.48 24.45 51.73
C TYR A 135 -40.42 25.64 51.55
N LEU A 136 -40.63 26.38 52.64
CA LEU A 136 -41.28 27.69 52.64
C LEU A 136 -40.25 28.78 52.93
N ILE A 137 -40.50 29.98 52.40
CA ILE A 137 -39.88 31.20 52.91
C ILE A 137 -40.95 31.95 53.70
N CYS A 138 -40.69 32.16 54.98
CA CYS A 138 -41.56 32.89 55.89
C CYS A 138 -40.93 34.24 56.24
N ARG A 139 -41.74 35.29 56.40
CA ARG A 139 -41.28 36.64 56.77
C ARG A 139 -41.91 37.07 58.09
N VAL A 140 -41.10 37.65 58.96
CA VAL A 140 -41.57 38.25 60.22
C VAL A 140 -42.14 39.64 59.92
N TYR A 141 -43.46 39.79 59.85
CA TYR A 141 -44.09 41.10 59.66
C TYR A 141 -44.23 41.88 60.97
N ASN A 142 -44.32 41.20 62.11
CA ASN A 142 -44.35 41.81 63.44
C ASN A 142 -43.56 40.94 64.43
N ALA A 143 -42.40 41.42 64.86
CA ALA A 143 -41.45 40.66 65.67
C ALA A 143 -41.95 40.39 67.11
N ASP A 144 -42.67 41.33 67.71
CA ASP A 144 -43.18 41.16 69.09
C ASP A 144 -44.38 40.22 69.12
N ALA A 145 -45.25 40.31 68.12
CA ALA A 145 -46.33 39.34 67.92
C ALA A 145 -45.79 37.93 67.62
N ALA A 146 -44.77 37.81 66.76
CA ALA A 146 -44.11 36.54 66.46
C ALA A 146 -43.44 35.92 67.70
N LYS A 147 -42.85 36.74 68.57
CA LYS A 147 -42.27 36.31 69.86
C LYS A 147 -43.32 35.81 70.85
N ALA A 148 -44.42 36.54 71.00
CA ALA A 148 -45.51 36.16 71.90
C ALA A 148 -46.22 34.88 71.44
N ASN A 149 -46.45 34.73 70.14
CA ASN A 149 -47.26 33.64 69.58
C ASN A 149 -46.43 32.48 68.98
N TRP A 150 -45.10 32.46 69.14
CA TRP A 150 -44.23 31.40 68.58
C TRP A 150 -44.70 29.98 68.95
N GLY A 151 -45.18 29.79 70.18
CA GLY A 151 -45.71 28.53 70.69
C GLY A 151 -47.09 28.11 70.13
N GLN A 152 -47.73 28.95 69.31
CA GLN A 152 -49.04 28.68 68.69
C GLN A 152 -48.93 28.20 67.23
N ALA A 153 -47.71 28.09 66.68
CA ALA A 153 -47.51 27.54 65.35
C ALA A 153 -47.89 26.05 65.32
N ILE A 154 -48.79 25.63 64.43
CA ILE A 154 -49.08 24.20 64.26
C ILE A 154 -48.02 23.62 63.34
N VAL A 155 -47.24 22.68 63.86
CA VAL A 155 -46.09 22.08 63.18
C VAL A 155 -46.11 20.57 63.41
N GLN A 156 -46.11 19.79 62.33
CA GLN A 156 -45.90 18.34 62.42
C GLN A 156 -44.42 18.04 62.07
N PRO A 157 -43.60 17.60 63.03
CA PRO A 157 -42.23 17.20 62.76
C PRO A 157 -42.19 15.88 61.98
N VAL A 158 -41.19 15.70 61.13
CA VAL A 158 -40.94 14.41 60.48
C VAL A 158 -40.32 13.45 61.49
N THR A 159 -41.05 12.40 61.87
CA THR A 159 -40.47 11.26 62.61
C THR A 159 -39.50 10.52 61.71
N GLN A 160 -38.22 10.51 62.07
CA GLN A 160 -37.19 9.74 61.39
C GLN A 160 -37.31 8.25 61.77
N ASP A 161 -38.10 7.49 61.02
CA ASP A 161 -38.04 6.03 61.09
C ASP A 161 -36.66 5.57 60.61
N SER A 162 -35.92 4.89 61.49
CA SER A 162 -34.54 4.48 61.26
C SER A 162 -34.46 3.24 60.37
N THR A 163 -34.67 3.41 59.07
CA THR A 163 -34.37 2.39 58.05
C THR A 163 -33.05 2.71 57.34
N GLY A 164 -31.95 2.50 58.06
CA GLY A 164 -30.59 2.47 57.55
C GLY A 164 -29.85 1.32 58.25
N GLU A 165 -29.13 0.50 57.48
CA GLU A 165 -28.52 -0.74 57.98
C GLU A 165 -27.32 -0.46 58.88
N ALA A 166 -27.18 -1.23 59.96
CA ALA A 166 -26.10 -1.06 60.94
C ALA A 166 -24.92 -1.98 60.60
N GLU A 167 -23.78 -1.40 60.27
CA GLU A 167 -22.47 -1.98 60.61
C GLU A 167 -22.06 -1.43 61.98
N GLY A 168 -21.47 -2.26 62.84
CA GLY A 168 -21.46 -2.02 64.29
C GLY A 168 -20.07 -1.75 64.89
N GLU A 169 -20.08 -1.42 66.18
CA GLU A 169 -18.97 -1.68 67.10
C GLU A 169 -19.50 -1.83 68.55
N GLU A 170 -18.70 -2.40 69.45
CA GLU A 170 -19.11 -2.86 70.79
C GLU A 170 -19.09 -1.73 71.85
N GLY A 171 -19.95 -1.78 72.88
CA GLY A 171 -20.15 -0.61 73.76
C GLY A 171 -20.82 -0.78 75.14
N ASP A 172 -20.62 -1.91 75.83
CA ASP A 172 -20.92 -2.15 77.26
C ASP A 172 -22.41 -2.19 77.73
N GLU A 173 -22.68 -2.93 78.82
CA GLU A 173 -23.99 -3.07 79.46
C GLU A 173 -24.11 -2.22 80.73
N THR A 174 -25.31 -1.68 81.03
CA THR A 174 -25.77 -1.68 82.43
C THR A 174 -27.28 -1.84 82.54
N LYS A 175 -27.71 -2.92 83.19
CA LYS A 175 -29.11 -3.34 83.33
C LYS A 175 -29.83 -2.60 84.45
N LYS A 176 -31.15 -2.37 84.28
CA LYS A 176 -32.12 -2.85 85.27
C LYS A 176 -33.57 -2.99 84.76
N GLU A 177 -34.15 -4.11 85.18
CA GLU A 177 -35.48 -4.61 84.85
C GLU A 177 -36.65 -3.74 85.39
N GLY A 178 -37.84 -3.93 84.82
CA GLY A 178 -39.10 -3.39 85.34
C GLY A 178 -40.26 -3.56 84.35
N GLU A 179 -41.04 -4.62 84.49
CA GLU A 179 -42.23 -4.91 83.66
C GLU A 179 -43.48 -4.17 84.19
N ASP A 180 -44.31 -3.62 83.30
CA ASP A 180 -45.74 -3.95 83.21
C ASP A 180 -46.43 -3.23 82.03
N ALA A 181 -47.59 -3.74 81.59
CA ALA A 181 -48.35 -3.26 80.44
C ALA A 181 -49.84 -3.65 80.53
N PRO A 182 -50.76 -3.11 79.70
CA PRO A 182 -50.80 -1.78 79.08
C PRO A 182 -52.17 -1.08 79.29
N GLU A 183 -52.21 0.23 79.55
CA GLU A 183 -53.48 0.99 79.53
C GLU A 183 -53.54 2.12 78.48
N GLN A 184 -54.51 1.92 77.58
CA GLN A 184 -55.33 2.88 76.82
C GLN A 184 -54.82 4.31 76.62
N SER A 185 -54.51 4.58 75.35
CA SER A 185 -54.50 5.88 74.66
C SER A 185 -55.25 7.05 75.33
N GLU A 186 -54.50 7.91 76.03
CA GLU A 186 -54.82 9.33 76.16
C GLU A 186 -53.98 10.15 75.16
N VAL A 187 -54.53 11.25 74.67
CA VAL A 187 -53.88 12.13 73.67
C VAL A 187 -52.77 12.91 74.38
N LYS A 188 -51.51 12.49 74.19
CA LYS A 188 -50.36 13.23 74.72
C LYS A 188 -50.12 14.51 73.93
N ASP A 189 -49.86 15.59 74.65
CA ASP A 189 -49.68 16.93 74.11
C ASP A 189 -48.60 17.03 73.03
N ALA A 190 -48.78 17.94 72.08
CA ALA A 190 -47.76 18.27 71.11
C ALA A 190 -46.50 18.80 71.81
N ALA A 191 -45.34 18.20 71.49
CA ALA A 191 -44.08 18.59 72.11
C ALA A 191 -43.76 20.08 71.84
N PRO A 192 -43.30 20.84 72.85
CA PRO A 192 -43.12 22.28 72.72
C PRO A 192 -42.05 22.65 71.68
N ILE A 193 -42.28 23.74 70.96
CA ILE A 193 -41.54 24.19 69.76
C ILE A 193 -40.17 24.82 70.11
N LYS A 194 -39.37 24.11 70.91
CA LYS A 194 -37.99 24.45 71.29
C LYS A 194 -37.01 23.52 70.57
N GLY A 195 -36.45 23.98 69.46
CA GLY A 195 -35.36 23.31 68.74
C GLY A 195 -35.62 23.15 67.25
N LEU A 196 -36.89 22.96 66.83
CA LEU A 196 -37.25 23.01 65.41
C LEU A 196 -36.78 24.34 64.79
N PHE A 197 -36.27 24.25 63.56
CA PHE A 197 -35.63 25.33 62.79
C PHE A 197 -34.31 25.90 63.35
N GLY A 198 -33.89 25.55 64.57
CA GLY A 198 -32.66 26.08 65.18
C GLY A 198 -32.69 27.59 65.50
N ILE A 199 -33.86 28.22 65.45
CA ILE A 199 -34.05 29.66 65.66
C ILE A 199 -34.32 29.94 67.15
N ASN A 200 -33.55 30.86 67.74
CA ASN A 200 -33.88 31.42 69.05
C ASN A 200 -35.03 32.45 68.90
N PRO A 201 -36.22 32.24 69.49
CA PRO A 201 -37.37 33.13 69.27
C PRO A 201 -37.12 34.57 69.76
N SER A 202 -36.31 34.74 70.81
CA SER A 202 -35.88 36.06 71.31
C SER A 202 -35.15 36.90 70.25
N ALA A 203 -34.45 36.26 69.30
CA ALA A 203 -33.64 36.89 68.27
C ALA A 203 -34.42 37.34 67.01
N LEU A 204 -35.73 37.08 66.93
CA LEU A 204 -36.55 37.47 65.77
C LEU A 204 -36.56 38.99 65.57
N THR A 205 -36.37 39.45 64.34
CA THR A 205 -36.41 40.87 63.94
C THR A 205 -37.45 41.12 62.85
N MET A 206 -37.97 42.34 62.76
CA MET A 206 -38.97 42.71 61.74
C MET A 206 -38.32 42.70 60.34
N GLY A 207 -39.03 42.11 59.37
CA GLY A 207 -38.54 41.92 58.01
C GLY A 207 -37.64 40.69 57.82
N GLN A 208 -37.24 40.00 58.90
CA GLN A 208 -36.41 38.80 58.82
C GLN A 208 -37.09 37.70 58.01
N LEU A 209 -36.33 37.10 57.10
CA LEU A 209 -36.74 35.92 56.33
C LEU A 209 -36.24 34.64 57.03
N LEU A 210 -37.10 33.62 57.04
CA LEU A 210 -36.88 32.31 57.66
C LEU A 210 -37.17 31.21 56.63
N VAL A 211 -36.46 30.08 56.69
CA VAL A 211 -36.67 28.93 55.80
C VAL A 211 -37.19 27.74 56.61
N VAL A 212 -38.39 27.27 56.29
CA VAL A 212 -39.02 26.07 56.88
C VAL A 212 -38.72 24.89 55.96
N ARG A 213 -37.93 23.92 56.40
CA ARG A 213 -37.46 22.79 55.59
C ARG A 213 -38.36 21.56 55.73
N GLY A 214 -38.70 20.94 54.61
CA GLY A 214 -39.48 19.70 54.55
C GLY A 214 -38.78 18.46 55.10
N THR A 215 -37.46 18.50 55.32
CA THR A 215 -36.73 17.49 56.11
C THR A 215 -37.11 17.49 57.58
N ASP A 216 -37.52 18.65 58.10
CA ASP A 216 -37.73 18.87 59.52
C ASP A 216 -39.23 18.81 59.85
N VAL A 217 -40.08 19.22 58.90
CA VAL A 217 -41.52 19.47 59.07
C VAL A 217 -42.31 19.00 57.85
N SER A 218 -43.32 18.17 58.06
CA SER A 218 -44.25 17.71 57.01
C SER A 218 -45.46 18.64 56.81
N PHE A 219 -45.84 19.40 57.84
CA PHE A 219 -46.98 20.32 57.80
C PHE A 219 -46.75 21.54 58.69
N TYR A 220 -47.05 22.75 58.17
CA TYR A 220 -46.80 24.02 58.83
C TYR A 220 -47.96 25.02 58.70
N ILE A 221 -48.38 25.62 59.82
CA ILE A 221 -49.23 26.81 59.87
C ILE A 221 -48.46 27.94 60.59
N PRO A 222 -48.31 29.13 59.97
CA PRO A 222 -47.55 30.23 60.56
C PRO A 222 -48.24 30.85 61.79
N PRO A 223 -47.52 31.14 62.88
CA PRO A 223 -48.07 31.85 64.02
C PRO A 223 -48.29 33.34 63.70
N THR A 224 -49.18 33.99 64.45
CA THR A 224 -49.42 35.44 64.35
C THR A 224 -48.10 36.23 64.49
N GLY A 225 -47.83 37.14 63.55
CA GLY A 225 -46.56 37.86 63.41
C GLY A 225 -45.65 37.35 62.28
N ILE A 226 -45.97 36.19 61.69
CA ILE A 226 -45.25 35.58 60.56
C ILE A 226 -46.21 35.37 59.38
N GLU A 227 -45.75 35.72 58.18
CA GLU A 227 -46.42 35.47 56.89
C GLU A 227 -45.61 34.47 56.04
N VAL A 228 -46.26 33.64 55.23
CA VAL A 228 -45.59 32.76 54.25
C VAL A 228 -45.56 33.45 52.89
N LEU A 229 -44.38 33.59 52.30
CA LEU A 229 -44.20 34.30 51.03
C LEU A 229 -44.40 33.37 49.82
N VAL A 230 -45.41 33.69 49.01
CA VAL A 230 -45.54 33.15 47.65
C VAL A 230 -44.28 33.40 46.81
N ASP A 231 -43.95 32.43 45.97
CA ASP A 231 -42.95 32.49 44.91
C ASP A 231 -43.52 33.19 43.66
N ASP A 232 -42.67 33.51 42.68
CA ASP A 232 -43.09 34.20 41.43
C ASP A 232 -44.20 33.44 40.66
N ASP A 233 -44.26 32.12 40.86
CA ASP A 233 -45.25 31.17 40.34
C ASP A 233 -46.61 31.18 41.08
N LEU A 234 -46.82 32.12 42.02
CA LEU A 234 -47.96 32.20 42.96
C LEU A 234 -48.14 30.96 43.85
N LYS A 235 -47.04 30.30 44.23
CA LYS A 235 -47.02 29.10 45.09
C LYS A 235 -46.28 29.38 46.40
N TYR A 236 -46.83 28.94 47.53
CA TYR A 236 -46.14 29.05 48.83
C TYR A 236 -44.98 28.05 48.98
N VAL A 237 -45.17 26.83 48.48
CA VAL A 237 -44.19 25.73 48.55
C VAL A 237 -43.18 25.84 47.41
N ARG A 238 -41.89 25.85 47.77
CA ARG A 238 -40.74 25.95 46.85
C ARG A 238 -39.94 24.65 46.85
N GLN A 239 -39.32 24.31 45.73
CA GLN A 239 -38.55 23.07 45.58
C GLN A 239 -37.06 23.27 45.86
N ALA A 240 -36.53 22.47 46.80
CA ALA A 240 -35.12 22.36 47.12
C ALA A 240 -34.37 21.57 46.03
N VAL A 241 -33.04 21.56 46.09
CA VAL A 241 -32.21 20.82 45.12
C VAL A 241 -31.73 19.51 45.72
N THR A 242 -32.33 18.40 45.31
CA THR A 242 -31.86 17.04 45.62
C THR A 242 -30.67 16.70 44.73
N LEU A 243 -29.51 16.47 45.34
CA LEU A 243 -28.26 16.10 44.68
C LEU A 243 -28.04 14.60 44.75
N GLU A 244 -27.69 14.00 43.62
CA GLU A 244 -27.24 12.61 43.53
C GLU A 244 -25.72 12.50 43.79
N ARG A 245 -25.17 11.28 43.85
CA ARG A 245 -23.70 11.11 43.94
C ARG A 245 -23.03 11.71 42.70
N LEU A 246 -21.89 12.39 42.91
CA LEU A 246 -21.19 13.19 41.90
C LEU A 246 -21.96 14.42 41.38
N GLU A 247 -23.14 14.76 41.93
CA GLU A 247 -23.75 16.08 41.71
C GLU A 247 -23.33 17.08 42.80
N PHE A 248 -23.43 18.36 42.47
CA PHE A 248 -23.33 19.51 43.37
C PHE A 248 -24.30 20.61 42.93
N CYS A 249 -24.56 21.59 43.78
CA CYS A 249 -25.17 22.86 43.36
C CYS A 249 -24.43 24.07 43.94
N ILE A 250 -24.60 25.20 43.25
CA ILE A 250 -24.00 26.50 43.58
C ILE A 250 -25.12 27.42 44.07
N LEU A 251 -24.93 27.99 45.25
CA LEU A 251 -25.82 29.01 45.82
C LEU A 251 -25.06 30.33 45.87
N LEU A 252 -25.62 31.37 45.28
CA LEU A 252 -25.12 32.73 45.34
C LEU A 252 -25.86 33.49 46.45
N ASP A 253 -25.12 34.05 47.39
CA ASP A 253 -25.62 34.94 48.43
C ASP A 253 -25.67 36.41 47.94
N GLU A 254 -26.47 37.27 48.57
CA GLU A 254 -26.56 38.69 48.22
C GLU A 254 -25.22 39.45 48.39
N ASN A 255 -24.31 38.92 49.21
CA ASN A 255 -22.94 39.40 49.37
C ASN A 255 -21.99 39.00 48.21
N GLY A 256 -22.46 38.28 47.18
CA GLY A 256 -21.65 37.77 46.07
C GLY A 256 -20.93 36.44 46.35
N ASN A 257 -20.85 36.03 47.62
CA ASN A 257 -20.25 34.77 48.03
C ASN A 257 -21.00 33.55 47.46
N LYS A 258 -20.25 32.53 47.01
CA LYS A 258 -20.80 31.29 46.46
C LYS A 258 -20.60 30.11 47.40
N ARG A 259 -21.67 29.48 47.90
CA ARG A 259 -21.57 28.15 48.54
C ARG A 259 -21.72 27.06 47.50
N TYR A 260 -20.72 26.18 47.45
CA TYR A 260 -20.77 24.91 46.74
C TYR A 260 -21.21 23.82 47.72
N THR A 261 -22.17 22.98 47.32
CA THR A 261 -22.71 21.89 48.15
C THR A 261 -22.74 20.61 47.34
N ARG A 262 -22.23 19.50 47.89
CA ARG A 262 -21.95 18.24 47.17
C ARG A 262 -22.95 17.16 47.60
N GLY A 263 -23.41 16.34 46.67
CA GLY A 263 -24.33 15.24 46.94
C GLY A 263 -23.65 13.96 47.46
N PRO A 264 -24.42 13.01 48.04
CA PRO A 264 -25.88 13.01 48.10
C PRO A 264 -26.42 13.85 49.27
N ASP A 265 -27.24 14.86 48.96
CA ASP A 265 -27.81 15.79 49.95
C ASP A 265 -29.10 16.46 49.41
N VAL A 266 -29.95 16.98 50.30
CA VAL A 266 -31.14 17.77 49.97
C VAL A 266 -30.86 19.23 50.31
N VAL A 267 -30.37 19.98 49.33
CA VAL A 267 -29.83 21.32 49.57
C VAL A 267 -30.94 22.37 49.59
N PHE A 268 -31.05 23.04 50.73
CA PHE A 268 -31.89 24.22 50.94
C PHE A 268 -31.05 25.51 50.86
N PRO A 269 -31.60 26.60 50.30
CA PRO A 269 -30.97 27.92 50.39
C PRO A 269 -31.12 28.52 51.78
N LYS A 270 -30.15 29.34 52.22
CA LYS A 270 -30.42 30.31 53.30
C LYS A 270 -31.39 31.40 52.80
N PRO A 271 -31.99 32.21 53.69
CA PRO A 271 -33.01 33.19 53.28
C PRO A 271 -32.56 34.27 52.28
N THR A 272 -31.25 34.54 52.16
CA THR A 272 -30.63 35.47 51.19
C THR A 272 -30.05 34.76 49.96
N GLU A 273 -29.98 33.43 49.95
CA GLU A 273 -29.28 32.67 48.92
C GLU A 273 -30.19 32.25 47.76
N ARG A 274 -29.66 32.28 46.55
CA ARG A 274 -30.36 31.85 45.33
C ARG A 274 -29.55 30.80 44.59
N PHE A 275 -30.21 29.75 44.11
CA PHE A 275 -29.55 28.75 43.25
C PHE A 275 -29.11 29.39 41.94
N VAL A 276 -27.84 29.23 41.59
CA VAL A 276 -27.33 29.56 40.25
C VAL A 276 -28.03 28.65 39.24
N GLN A 277 -28.52 29.25 38.16
CA GLN A 277 -29.34 28.59 37.15
C GLN A 277 -28.68 28.69 35.77
N ARG A 278 -28.36 27.55 35.16
CA ARG A 278 -27.62 27.46 33.90
C ARG A 278 -28.45 26.74 32.84
N ILE A 279 -28.40 27.17 31.58
CA ILE A 279 -29.03 26.41 30.48
C ILE A 279 -28.24 25.12 30.29
N ASP A 280 -28.94 23.98 30.31
CA ASP A 280 -28.39 22.63 30.16
C ASP A 280 -28.34 22.28 28.65
N PRO A 281 -27.15 22.10 28.03
CA PRO A 281 -27.04 21.94 26.58
C PRO A 281 -27.57 20.60 26.06
N ASP A 282 -27.61 19.55 26.89
CA ASP A 282 -28.14 18.23 26.50
C ASP A 282 -29.68 18.17 26.60
N ARG A 283 -30.29 19.05 27.41
CA ARG A 283 -31.75 19.12 27.55
C ARG A 283 -32.36 20.05 26.50
N ARG A 284 -32.98 19.45 25.48
CA ARG A 284 -33.61 20.15 24.35
C ARG A 284 -34.74 21.13 24.79
N GLY A 285 -34.38 22.40 24.96
CA GLY A 285 -35.24 23.54 25.31
C GLY A 285 -34.67 24.32 26.51
N ASP A 286 -35.09 25.58 26.72
CA ASP A 286 -34.46 26.53 27.68
C ASP A 286 -34.67 26.23 29.18
N LYS A 287 -34.74 24.95 29.56
CA LYS A 287 -34.90 24.48 30.94
C LYS A 287 -33.59 24.63 31.70
N LYS A 288 -33.46 25.76 32.39
CA LYS A 288 -32.34 26.01 33.31
C LYS A 288 -32.23 24.92 34.38
N THR A 289 -31.06 24.28 34.50
CA THR A 289 -30.72 23.37 35.59
C THR A 289 -30.19 24.14 36.81
N ARG A 290 -30.40 23.56 38.00
CA ARG A 290 -29.78 23.95 39.28
C ARG A 290 -28.79 22.89 39.80
N ARG A 291 -28.61 21.78 39.06
CA ARG A 291 -27.74 20.65 39.38
C ARG A 291 -26.59 20.56 38.40
N PHE A 292 -25.43 20.23 38.93
CA PHE A 292 -24.12 20.31 38.28
C PHE A 292 -23.34 19.04 38.63
N ARG A 293 -22.71 18.35 37.66
CA ARG A 293 -21.85 17.17 37.96
C ARG A 293 -20.40 17.58 38.28
N ALA A 294 -19.70 16.77 39.07
CA ALA A 294 -18.26 16.91 39.29
C ALA A 294 -17.48 16.81 37.96
N ILE A 295 -16.29 17.40 37.92
CA ILE A 295 -15.37 17.30 36.78
C ILE A 295 -14.59 15.99 36.92
N GLU A 296 -14.90 15.02 36.06
CA GLU A 296 -14.21 13.73 35.99
C GLU A 296 -12.92 13.88 35.16
N LEU A 297 -11.78 13.58 35.79
CA LEU A 297 -10.44 13.66 35.20
C LEU A 297 -9.85 12.25 35.03
N ASN A 298 -9.47 11.91 33.82
CA ASN A 298 -8.68 10.71 33.51
C ASN A 298 -7.17 10.98 33.72
N GLU A 299 -6.35 9.94 33.86
CA GLU A 299 -4.88 10.06 33.92
C GLU A 299 -4.27 10.92 32.79
N ILE A 300 -4.90 10.91 31.62
CA ILE A 300 -4.48 11.64 30.42
C ILE A 300 -5.08 13.06 30.33
N SER A 301 -5.50 13.62 31.45
CA SER A 301 -6.10 14.95 31.53
C SER A 301 -5.80 15.67 32.84
N GLY A 302 -5.92 16.99 32.83
CA GLY A 302 -5.80 17.83 34.01
C GLY A 302 -6.62 19.12 33.90
N LEU A 303 -6.83 19.76 35.05
CA LEU A 303 -7.61 20.97 35.22
C LEU A 303 -6.68 22.10 35.67
N TYR A 304 -6.75 23.24 34.98
CA TYR A 304 -5.94 24.40 35.28
C TYR A 304 -6.72 25.40 36.14
N ILE A 305 -6.16 25.77 37.30
CA ILE A 305 -6.83 26.50 38.36
C ILE A 305 -5.95 27.67 38.81
N LYS A 306 -6.57 28.80 39.11
CA LYS A 306 -5.97 29.88 39.89
C LYS A 306 -6.69 29.98 41.24
N VAL A 307 -5.91 30.09 42.32
CA VAL A 307 -6.43 30.35 43.66
C VAL A 307 -6.88 31.80 43.74
N ILE A 308 -8.09 32.05 44.25
CA ILE A 308 -8.68 33.40 44.39
C ILE A 308 -8.96 33.80 45.83
N ASP A 309 -8.98 32.84 46.76
CA ASP A 309 -8.97 33.07 48.21
C ASP A 309 -7.92 32.13 48.83
N PRO A 310 -7.08 32.57 49.78
CA PRO A 310 -6.05 31.72 50.38
C PRO A 310 -6.67 30.68 51.32
N TYR A 311 -6.13 29.45 51.30
CA TYR A 311 -6.60 28.36 52.16
C TYR A 311 -5.46 27.41 52.56
N THR A 312 -5.64 26.64 53.63
CA THR A 312 -4.81 25.46 53.91
C THR A 312 -5.60 24.18 53.70
N GLU A 313 -4.93 23.15 53.19
CA GLU A 313 -5.49 21.82 52.96
C GLU A 313 -4.48 20.78 53.41
N ILE A 314 -4.92 19.87 54.27
CA ILE A 314 -4.12 18.73 54.72
C ILE A 314 -4.24 17.66 53.64
N ASP A 315 -3.12 17.34 53.01
CA ASP A 315 -3.03 16.30 51.99
C ASP A 315 -3.44 14.93 52.59
N PRO A 316 -4.50 14.28 52.09
CA PRO A 316 -5.05 13.08 52.70
C PRO A 316 -4.16 11.83 52.55
N GLU A 317 -3.15 11.84 51.67
CA GLU A 317 -2.20 10.71 51.55
C GLU A 317 -0.92 10.92 52.37
N THR A 318 -0.42 12.16 52.47
CA THR A 318 0.85 12.46 53.17
C THR A 318 0.67 13.00 54.59
N GLY A 319 -0.48 13.59 54.90
CA GLY A 319 -0.74 14.30 56.16
C GLY A 319 -0.05 15.67 56.27
N GLU A 320 0.58 16.16 55.21
CA GLU A 320 1.23 17.47 55.20
C GLU A 320 0.20 18.60 54.97
N GLU A 321 0.26 19.66 55.78
CA GLU A 321 -0.54 20.87 55.58
C GLU A 321 0.08 21.71 54.46
N ARG A 322 -0.64 21.86 53.35
CA ARG A 322 -0.26 22.72 52.23
C ARG A 322 -1.05 24.02 52.30
N SER A 323 -0.35 25.14 52.44
CA SER A 323 -0.92 26.48 52.35
C SER A 323 -0.87 27.00 50.91
N TYR A 324 -1.99 27.48 50.39
CA TYR A 324 -2.10 28.06 49.06
C TYR A 324 -2.37 29.56 49.14
N GLU A 325 -1.64 30.36 48.37
CA GLU A 325 -1.72 31.83 48.39
C GLU A 325 -2.63 32.40 47.30
N GLU A 326 -3.16 33.62 47.52
CA GLU A 326 -3.99 34.30 46.53
C GLU A 326 -3.21 34.52 45.22
N GLY A 327 -3.80 34.10 44.10
CA GLY A 327 -3.20 34.19 42.78
C GLY A 327 -2.25 33.04 42.41
N GLU A 328 -2.02 32.06 43.29
CA GLU A 328 -1.26 30.86 42.97
C GLU A 328 -1.90 30.05 41.84
N GLU A 329 -1.08 29.39 41.01
CA GLU A 329 -1.53 28.63 39.84
C GLU A 329 -1.27 27.13 40.02
N ILE A 330 -2.35 26.35 40.01
CA ILE A 330 -2.36 24.90 40.27
C ILE A 330 -2.79 24.18 38.98
N PHE A 331 -2.12 23.08 38.66
CA PHE A 331 -2.54 22.18 37.59
C PHE A 331 -2.79 20.79 38.18
N ILE A 332 -4.07 20.47 38.43
CA ILE A 332 -4.49 19.20 39.02
C ILE A 332 -4.64 18.16 37.91
N THR A 333 -3.88 17.07 37.95
CA THR A 333 -4.01 15.97 36.99
C THR A 333 -4.96 14.90 37.50
N GLY A 334 -5.60 14.14 36.58
CA GLY A 334 -6.43 12.98 36.94
C GLY A 334 -5.66 11.79 37.53
N ARG A 335 -4.35 11.93 37.78
CA ARG A 335 -3.54 11.02 38.60
C ARG A 335 -3.51 11.41 40.07
N GLU A 336 -3.58 12.70 40.36
CA GLU A 336 -3.65 13.24 41.73
C GLU A 336 -5.11 13.26 42.20
N GLN A 337 -6.04 13.68 41.33
CA GLN A 337 -7.46 13.74 41.67
C GLN A 337 -8.34 13.39 40.46
N ALA A 338 -8.88 12.17 40.43
CA ALA A 338 -9.74 11.70 39.35
C ALA A 338 -11.16 12.34 39.35
N ILE A 339 -11.60 12.90 40.47
CA ILE A 339 -12.92 13.57 40.60
C ILE A 339 -12.71 14.91 41.30
N TYR A 340 -12.80 15.99 40.53
CA TYR A 340 -12.67 17.35 41.03
C TYR A 340 -14.05 18.00 41.22
N PHE A 341 -14.31 18.48 42.43
CA PHE A 341 -15.46 19.34 42.74
C PHE A 341 -14.98 20.79 42.83
N PRO A 342 -15.55 21.72 42.05
CA PRO A 342 -15.30 23.16 42.22
C PRO A 342 -15.48 23.62 43.67
N ARG A 343 -14.62 24.58 44.03
CA ARG A 343 -14.45 25.17 45.35
C ARG A 343 -14.64 26.68 45.26
N PRO A 344 -15.05 27.38 46.34
CA PRO A 344 -15.14 28.83 46.31
C PRO A 344 -13.78 29.48 46.14
N GLU A 345 -12.71 28.86 46.67
CA GLU A 345 -11.34 29.40 46.59
C GLU A 345 -10.70 29.27 45.20
N HIS A 346 -11.36 28.63 44.22
CA HIS A 346 -10.76 28.20 42.95
C HIS A 346 -11.46 28.76 41.70
N ALA A 347 -10.72 29.51 40.88
CA ALA A 347 -11.12 29.90 39.53
C ALA A 347 -10.51 28.95 38.48
N VAL A 348 -11.35 28.24 37.72
CA VAL A 348 -10.90 27.38 36.60
C VAL A 348 -10.52 28.25 35.39
N LEU A 349 -9.28 28.11 34.91
CA LEU A 349 -8.75 28.83 33.76
C LEU A 349 -9.00 28.06 32.45
N ARG A 350 -9.70 28.68 31.49
CA ARG A 350 -10.05 28.05 30.21
C ARG A 350 -9.02 28.35 29.11
N TYR A 351 -8.67 27.33 28.33
CA TYR A 351 -7.86 27.50 27.11
C TYR A 351 -8.68 27.22 25.85
N GLY A 352 -9.29 28.29 25.33
CA GLY A 352 -10.25 28.20 24.23
C GLY A 352 -11.59 27.66 24.73
N ASP A 353 -12.15 26.68 24.02
CA ASP A 353 -13.51 26.17 24.26
C ASP A 353 -13.56 25.05 25.32
N HIS A 354 -12.43 24.73 25.96
CA HIS A 354 -12.27 23.59 26.85
C HIS A 354 -11.74 23.99 28.23
N GLU A 355 -12.35 23.44 29.27
CA GLU A 355 -11.96 23.62 30.68
C GLU A 355 -10.91 22.58 31.11
N VAL A 356 -11.02 21.36 30.57
CA VAL A 356 -10.10 20.25 30.81
C VAL A 356 -9.00 20.22 29.74
N HIS A 357 -7.74 20.18 30.17
CA HIS A 357 -6.60 19.95 29.31
C HIS A 357 -6.44 18.44 29.08
N TYR A 358 -6.37 18.01 27.83
CA TYR A 358 -6.14 16.61 27.46
C TYR A 358 -4.73 16.40 26.92
N ALA A 359 -4.16 15.23 27.20
CA ALA A 359 -2.85 14.83 26.72
C ALA A 359 -2.86 14.61 25.20
N VAL A 360 -1.81 15.10 24.51
CA VAL A 360 -1.57 14.83 23.09
C VAL A 360 -0.96 13.44 22.95
N ALA A 361 -1.54 12.60 22.08
CA ALA A 361 -0.96 11.32 21.72
C ALA A 361 0.24 11.53 20.81
N ILE A 362 1.39 10.96 21.17
CA ILE A 362 2.61 10.91 20.34
C ILE A 362 2.80 9.45 19.92
N PRO A 363 2.58 9.09 18.64
CA PRO A 363 2.86 7.76 18.09
C PRO A 363 4.34 7.35 18.19
N ALA A 364 4.62 6.06 18.09
CA ALA A 364 5.99 5.57 17.93
C ALA A 364 6.58 6.03 16.58
N GLY A 365 7.76 6.65 16.61
CA GLY A 365 8.38 7.26 15.43
C GLY A 365 8.04 8.75 15.22
N GLU A 366 7.16 9.32 16.06
CA GLU A 366 6.94 10.76 16.16
C GLU A 366 7.57 11.34 17.42
N ALA A 367 7.74 12.68 17.44
CA ALA A 367 8.04 13.45 18.63
C ALA A 367 7.32 14.80 18.61
N ARG A 368 7.19 15.44 19.77
CA ARG A 368 6.68 16.82 19.92
C ARG A 368 7.72 17.67 20.65
N TYR A 369 7.91 18.91 20.22
CA TYR A 369 8.74 19.86 20.95
C TYR A 369 7.92 20.51 22.08
N VAL A 370 8.50 20.53 23.28
CA VAL A 370 7.91 21.17 24.47
C VAL A 370 8.83 22.31 24.89
N MET A 371 8.34 23.54 24.75
CA MET A 371 9.02 24.71 25.28
C MET A 371 8.67 24.90 26.75
N ASN A 372 9.68 25.03 27.60
CA ASN A 372 9.51 25.53 28.96
C ASN A 372 9.38 27.07 28.94
N ARG A 373 8.25 27.59 29.44
CA ARG A 373 7.87 29.01 29.43
C ARG A 373 8.74 29.88 30.36
N LEU A 374 9.38 29.26 31.36
CA LEU A 374 10.18 29.95 32.38
C LEU A 374 11.66 30.01 32.02
N THR A 375 12.19 28.96 31.38
CA THR A 375 13.61 28.86 31.00
C THR A 375 13.88 29.15 29.52
N GLY A 376 12.87 29.04 28.66
CA GLY A 376 13.02 29.10 27.20
C GLY A 376 13.66 27.84 26.58
N SER A 377 13.95 26.79 27.36
CA SER A 377 14.45 25.52 26.82
C SER A 377 13.37 24.81 26.00
N ILE A 378 13.78 24.08 24.96
CA ILE A 378 12.85 23.35 24.08
C ILE A 378 13.31 21.89 24.01
N ASP A 379 12.55 21.02 24.67
CA ASP A 379 12.86 19.60 24.82
C ASP A 379 12.09 18.76 23.78
N THR A 380 12.72 17.70 23.27
CA THR A 380 12.15 16.86 22.19
C THR A 380 11.55 15.57 22.78
N MET A 381 10.22 15.52 22.90
CA MET A 381 9.50 14.42 23.52
C MET A 381 9.08 13.37 22.50
N ALA A 382 9.87 12.30 22.36
CA ALA A 382 9.58 11.17 21.49
C ALA A 382 8.46 10.25 22.03
N GLY A 383 7.70 9.64 21.11
CA GLY A 383 6.70 8.62 21.41
C GLY A 383 7.25 7.18 21.42
N PRO A 384 6.45 6.18 21.81
CA PRO A 384 5.01 6.27 22.10
C PRO A 384 4.73 6.86 23.50
N LYS A 385 3.98 7.96 23.58
CA LYS A 385 3.64 8.63 24.85
C LYS A 385 2.35 9.43 24.77
N MET A 386 1.56 9.44 25.84
CA MET A 386 0.54 10.47 26.08
C MET A 386 1.19 11.64 26.79
N LEU A 387 1.32 12.79 26.12
CA LEU A 387 1.97 13.99 26.64
C LEU A 387 0.92 14.99 27.17
N LEU A 388 0.82 15.11 28.48
CA LEU A 388 0.10 16.19 29.15
C LEU A 388 1.11 17.28 29.57
N PRO A 389 1.24 18.41 28.84
CA PRO A 389 2.10 19.51 29.26
C PRO A 389 1.43 20.30 30.40
N ASP A 390 2.18 20.66 31.44
CA ASP A 390 1.71 21.57 32.49
C ASP A 390 1.57 22.99 31.92
N PRO A 391 0.36 23.58 31.83
CA PRO A 391 0.15 24.88 31.18
C PRO A 391 0.88 26.05 31.85
N ARG A 392 1.28 25.91 33.12
CA ARG A 392 2.04 26.94 33.87
C ARG A 392 3.44 27.10 33.32
N SER A 393 4.10 25.97 33.07
CA SER A 393 5.54 25.91 32.79
C SER A 393 5.88 25.39 31.40
N GLN A 394 4.96 24.75 30.67
CA GLN A 394 5.21 24.07 29.40
C GLN A 394 4.21 24.44 28.31
N VAL A 395 4.65 24.45 27.06
CA VAL A 395 3.79 24.61 25.88
C VAL A 395 4.34 23.81 24.69
N ILE A 396 3.46 23.13 23.95
CA ILE A 396 3.85 22.42 22.72
C ILE A 396 4.07 23.45 21.60
N VAL A 397 5.19 23.34 20.90
CA VAL A 397 5.59 24.26 19.82
C VAL A 397 5.85 23.52 18.50
N ARG A 398 5.41 24.10 17.39
CA ARG A 398 5.71 23.65 16.02
C ARG A 398 6.91 24.44 15.49
N ARG A 399 7.92 23.75 14.96
CA ARG A 399 9.16 24.33 14.42
C ARG A 399 8.98 24.75 12.97
N ILE A 400 9.29 26.01 12.65
CA ILE A 400 9.30 26.51 11.27
C ILE A 400 10.68 26.29 10.65
N LEU A 401 10.72 25.93 9.37
CA LEU A 401 11.92 25.79 8.55
C LEU A 401 11.94 26.86 7.45
N ASN A 402 13.12 27.19 6.93
CA ASN A 402 13.22 27.97 5.70
C ASN A 402 12.71 27.10 4.52
N PRO A 403 11.88 27.62 3.58
CA PRO A 403 11.51 26.94 2.34
C PRO A 403 12.67 26.21 1.62
N ASP A 404 13.86 26.80 1.55
CA ASP A 404 15.05 26.16 0.97
C ASP A 404 15.48 24.90 1.76
N THR A 405 15.38 24.94 3.08
CA THR A 405 15.66 23.81 3.97
C THR A 405 14.62 22.70 3.78
N VAL A 406 13.34 23.05 3.64
CA VAL A 406 12.27 22.07 3.32
C VAL A 406 12.54 21.40 1.98
N GLY A 407 12.95 22.17 0.95
CA GLY A 407 13.31 21.63 -0.36
C GLY A 407 14.54 20.71 -0.35
N LEU A 408 15.49 20.92 0.57
CA LEU A 408 16.67 20.06 0.75
C LEU A 408 16.36 18.79 1.56
N TRP A 409 15.54 18.89 2.61
CA TRP A 409 15.21 17.76 3.49
C TRP A 409 14.17 16.84 2.83
N TYR A 410 13.18 17.41 2.11
CA TYR A 410 12.08 16.70 1.47
C TYR A 410 12.01 17.01 -0.04
N PRO A 411 13.02 16.62 -0.83
CA PRO A 411 13.12 16.97 -2.24
C PRO A 411 11.91 16.50 -3.05
N GLY A 412 11.17 17.45 -3.63
CA GLY A 412 9.95 17.22 -4.41
C GLY A 412 8.65 17.14 -3.60
N ASN A 413 8.68 17.27 -2.28
CA ASN A 413 7.49 17.20 -1.43
C ASN A 413 6.76 18.56 -1.37
N VAL A 414 5.79 18.75 -2.28
CA VAL A 414 4.99 19.98 -2.36
C VAL A 414 4.12 20.20 -1.11
N GLU A 415 3.56 19.13 -0.54
CA GLU A 415 2.70 19.21 0.66
C GLU A 415 3.46 19.79 1.87
N ALA A 416 4.67 19.28 2.12
CA ALA A 416 5.53 19.75 3.21
C ALA A 416 5.93 21.22 3.02
N LEU A 417 6.20 21.64 1.77
CA LEU A 417 6.49 23.03 1.45
C LEU A 417 5.27 23.93 1.72
N SER A 418 4.08 23.56 1.24
CA SER A 418 2.85 24.34 1.46
C SER A 418 2.52 24.48 2.95
N TYR A 419 2.58 23.39 3.72
CA TYR A 419 2.31 23.42 5.16
C TYR A 419 3.30 24.32 5.92
N ASN A 420 4.59 24.22 5.60
CA ASN A 420 5.60 25.08 6.22
C ASN A 420 5.40 26.57 5.85
N THR A 421 4.96 26.88 4.62
CA THR A 421 4.59 28.26 4.26
C THR A 421 3.31 28.75 4.94
N GLU A 422 2.33 27.88 5.20
CA GLU A 422 1.14 28.24 6.01
C GLU A 422 1.53 28.53 7.48
N LEU A 423 2.46 27.77 8.07
CA LEU A 423 3.01 28.05 9.40
C LEU A 423 3.84 29.35 9.45
N ALA A 424 4.68 29.61 8.45
CA ALA A 424 5.48 30.83 8.38
C ALA A 424 4.59 32.09 8.27
N ALA A 425 3.57 32.07 7.40
CA ALA A 425 2.60 33.16 7.28
C ALA A 425 1.80 33.37 8.58
N PHE A 426 1.55 32.32 9.36
CA PHE A 426 0.94 32.45 10.68
C PHE A 426 1.85 33.18 11.68
N GLN A 427 3.15 32.89 11.67
CA GLN A 427 4.13 33.54 12.54
C GLN A 427 4.21 35.06 12.27
N GLU A 428 4.08 35.46 11.00
CA GLU A 428 4.02 36.87 10.59
C GLU A 428 2.70 37.55 11.02
N GLU A 429 1.56 36.84 10.95
CA GLU A 429 0.25 37.35 11.40
C GLU A 429 0.20 37.66 12.91
N GLU A 430 0.84 36.84 13.77
CA GLU A 430 0.82 36.99 15.24
C GLU A 430 2.14 37.53 15.86
N GLN A 431 3.11 37.96 15.04
CA GLN A 431 4.38 38.56 15.46
C GLN A 431 5.23 37.71 16.43
N THR A 432 5.18 36.37 16.33
CA THR A 432 5.91 35.47 17.23
C THR A 432 7.37 35.21 16.80
N SER A 433 8.20 34.75 17.74
CA SER A 433 9.66 34.64 17.59
C SER A 433 10.13 33.26 17.09
N GLY A 434 9.79 32.91 15.84
CA GLY A 434 10.36 31.75 15.12
C GLY A 434 9.69 30.40 15.38
N PHE A 435 8.60 30.37 16.14
CA PHE A 435 7.79 29.18 16.40
C PHE A 435 6.31 29.55 16.56
N VAL A 436 5.44 28.54 16.49
CA VAL A 436 3.98 28.66 16.69
C VAL A 436 3.57 27.68 17.78
N THR A 437 2.74 28.10 18.74
CA THR A 437 2.24 27.20 19.79
C THR A 437 1.03 26.39 19.31
N GLU A 438 0.85 25.20 19.87
CA GLU A 438 -0.24 24.29 19.48
C GLU A 438 -1.67 24.93 19.58
N PRO A 439 -2.01 25.73 20.62
CA PRO A 439 -3.31 26.41 20.69
C PRO A 439 -3.52 27.47 19.60
N GLN A 440 -2.44 28.09 19.10
CA GLN A 440 -2.48 29.08 18.02
C GLN A 440 -2.80 28.40 16.67
N ALA A 441 -2.10 27.31 16.34
CA ALA A 441 -2.33 26.54 15.12
C ALA A 441 -3.78 26.03 15.03
N ARG A 442 -4.27 25.37 16.09
CA ARG A 442 -5.62 24.78 16.14
C ARG A 442 -6.75 25.82 16.01
N ARG A 443 -6.52 27.08 16.41
CA ARG A 443 -7.48 28.19 16.18
C ARG A 443 -7.63 28.50 14.69
N LYS A 444 -6.56 28.50 13.88
CA LYS A 444 -6.65 28.74 12.43
C LYS A 444 -7.19 27.53 11.68
N GLU A 445 -6.89 26.31 12.13
CA GLU A 445 -7.49 25.06 11.62
C GLU A 445 -9.02 25.07 11.79
N LYS A 446 -9.55 25.41 12.97
CA LYS A 446 -11.02 25.60 13.18
C LYS A 446 -11.61 26.67 12.25
N ARG A 447 -10.93 27.82 12.08
CA ARG A 447 -11.37 28.88 11.15
C ARG A 447 -11.33 28.42 9.68
N ARG A 448 -10.41 27.53 9.30
CA ARG A 448 -10.33 26.94 7.95
C ARG A 448 -11.47 25.95 7.71
N ALA A 449 -11.82 25.12 8.70
CA ALA A 449 -12.95 24.20 8.61
C ALA A 449 -14.27 24.93 8.34
N GLY A 450 -14.67 25.89 9.20
CA GLY A 450 -15.91 26.64 9.01
C GLY A 450 -15.94 27.47 7.71
N ARG A 451 -14.78 27.99 7.26
CA ARG A 451 -14.68 28.71 5.98
C ARG A 451 -14.78 27.76 4.78
N SER A 452 -14.33 26.51 4.92
CA SER A 452 -14.51 25.44 3.93
C SER A 452 -15.98 25.05 3.81
N GLU A 453 -16.67 24.83 4.93
CA GLU A 453 -18.12 24.53 4.98
C GLU A 453 -18.96 25.65 4.34
N LEU A 454 -18.67 26.91 4.67
CA LEU A 454 -19.27 28.08 4.01
C LEU A 454 -19.02 28.08 2.49
N SER A 455 -17.80 27.74 2.04
CA SER A 455 -17.50 27.67 0.60
C SER A 455 -18.21 26.51 -0.11
N ALA A 456 -18.38 25.37 0.56
CA ALA A 456 -19.12 24.22 0.05
C ALA A 456 -20.63 24.49 -0.05
N GLN A 457 -21.19 25.23 0.90
CA GLN A 457 -22.59 25.70 0.81
C GLN A 457 -22.77 26.67 -0.37
N VAL A 458 -21.91 27.67 -0.53
CA VAL A 458 -21.96 28.63 -1.66
C VAL A 458 -21.79 27.93 -3.02
N ALA A 459 -21.02 26.84 -3.10
CA ALA A 459 -20.85 26.05 -4.32
C ALA A 459 -22.09 25.24 -4.75
N SER A 460 -23.19 25.24 -3.98
CA SER A 460 -24.39 24.44 -4.26
C SER A 460 -25.66 25.24 -4.60
N GLN A 461 -25.57 26.57 -4.74
CA GLN A 461 -26.71 27.40 -5.19
C GLN A 461 -26.54 27.91 -6.62
N ASP A 462 -27.38 27.40 -7.52
CA ASP A 462 -27.45 27.79 -8.93
C ASP A 462 -27.83 29.26 -9.14
N VAL A 463 -27.26 29.86 -10.18
CA VAL A 463 -27.35 31.31 -10.43
C VAL A 463 -28.69 31.69 -11.06
N SER A 464 -29.72 31.93 -10.25
CA SER A 464 -30.90 32.71 -10.69
C SER A 464 -31.68 33.41 -9.57
N THR A 465 -31.32 34.66 -9.28
CA THR A 465 -32.24 35.83 -9.29
C THR A 465 -31.52 37.10 -8.80
N ARG A 466 -31.19 38.01 -9.73
CA ARG A 466 -30.55 39.30 -9.40
C ARG A 466 -31.62 40.39 -9.29
N SER A 467 -32.09 40.66 -8.08
CA SER A 467 -32.94 41.83 -7.79
C SER A 467 -32.28 42.73 -6.76
N LEU A 468 -32.34 44.04 -7.00
CA LEU A 468 -31.71 45.08 -6.19
C LEU A 468 -32.79 45.83 -5.40
N MET A 469 -32.74 45.78 -4.07
CA MET A 469 -33.27 46.85 -3.19
C MET A 469 -32.42 46.95 -1.91
N PRO A 470 -32.43 48.10 -1.20
CA PRO A 470 -31.35 48.49 -0.29
C PRO A 470 -31.57 48.13 1.18
N ARG A 471 -30.52 48.35 1.99
CA ARG A 471 -30.52 48.28 3.46
C ARG A 471 -31.68 49.04 4.09
N SER A 472 -32.46 48.35 4.92
CA SER A 472 -33.10 48.92 6.11
C SER A 472 -32.35 48.46 7.36
N TYR A 473 -32.18 49.32 8.36
CA TYR A 473 -31.58 48.94 9.64
C TYR A 473 -32.51 48.02 10.43
N GLY A 474 -31.95 46.94 10.98
CA GLY A 474 -32.53 46.12 12.03
C GLY A 474 -31.42 45.71 12.99
N ALA A 475 -31.71 45.66 14.29
CA ALA A 475 -30.74 45.25 15.32
C ALA A 475 -30.15 43.87 14.98
N ALA A 476 -28.83 43.68 14.99
CA ALA A 476 -27.99 43.73 16.19
C ALA A 476 -28.44 42.68 17.23
N TYR A 477 -28.22 41.40 16.89
CA TYR A 477 -27.87 40.38 17.86
C TYR A 477 -26.35 40.23 17.87
N GLU A 478 -25.68 41.24 18.43
CA GLU A 478 -24.44 40.99 19.16
C GLU A 478 -24.87 40.42 20.51
N GLU A 479 -24.56 39.16 20.81
CA GLU A 479 -24.55 38.69 22.19
C GLU A 479 -23.13 38.86 22.73
N PRO A 480 -22.88 39.81 23.64
CA PRO A 480 -21.57 40.00 24.24
C PRO A 480 -21.32 38.94 25.32
N THR A 481 -20.06 38.51 25.38
CA THR A 481 -19.33 38.05 26.58
C THR A 481 -20.12 37.41 27.72
N ALA A 482 -19.90 36.10 27.89
CA ALA A 482 -19.69 35.40 29.14
C ALA A 482 -20.59 35.71 30.37
N ASP A 483 -21.17 34.65 30.92
CA ASP A 483 -20.67 34.22 32.24
C ASP A 483 -20.74 32.69 32.42
N GLU A 484 -19.84 32.18 33.28
CA GLU A 484 -19.80 30.83 33.84
C GLU A 484 -20.26 29.67 32.94
N ALA A 485 -19.32 29.15 32.14
CA ALA A 485 -19.36 27.75 31.76
C ALA A 485 -19.07 26.83 32.96
N LEU A 486 -19.63 25.63 32.92
CA LEU A 486 -19.42 24.57 33.90
C LEU A 486 -19.92 23.24 33.30
N ILE A 487 -19.00 22.28 33.19
CA ILE A 487 -19.18 20.82 33.36
C ILE A 487 -19.41 19.92 32.12
N ALA A 488 -18.43 19.02 32.02
CA ALA A 488 -18.36 17.65 31.51
C ALA A 488 -19.62 16.92 30.98
N ASP A 489 -19.40 16.23 29.84
CA ASP A 489 -20.29 15.33 29.10
C ASP A 489 -21.15 14.37 29.94
N ALA A 490 -22.39 14.14 29.48
CA ALA A 490 -23.22 13.01 29.89
C ALA A 490 -22.79 11.69 29.23
N MET A 491 -22.81 10.58 29.99
CA MET A 491 -22.67 9.23 29.42
C MET A 491 -24.00 8.72 28.83
N GLU A 492 -24.34 9.15 27.62
CA GLU A 492 -25.38 8.49 26.83
C GLU A 492 -24.96 7.04 26.47
N ARG A 493 -25.36 6.05 27.30
CA ARG A 493 -25.31 4.63 26.94
C ARG A 493 -26.40 4.30 25.90
N LYS A 494 -26.14 4.69 24.65
CA LYS A 494 -27.01 4.37 23.51
C LYS A 494 -27.16 2.86 23.36
N THR A 495 -28.38 2.40 23.08
CA THR A 495 -28.78 0.97 23.03
C THR A 495 -28.32 0.23 21.78
N GLN A 496 -27.48 0.85 20.94
CA GLN A 496 -26.79 0.20 19.84
C GLN A 496 -25.37 -0.18 20.27
N GLN A 497 -24.91 -1.36 19.86
CA GLN A 497 -23.54 -1.81 20.12
C GLN A 497 -22.55 -0.87 19.41
N THR A 498 -21.97 0.06 20.15
CA THR A 498 -21.04 1.06 19.63
C THR A 498 -19.83 0.34 19.05
N LYS A 499 -19.62 0.46 17.73
CA LYS A 499 -18.35 0.07 17.11
C LYS A 499 -17.22 0.83 17.82
N PRO A 500 -16.05 0.22 18.05
CA PRO A 500 -14.94 0.89 18.72
C PRO A 500 -14.64 2.22 18.02
N ARG A 501 -14.45 3.29 18.80
CA ARG A 501 -14.19 4.63 18.27
C ARG A 501 -12.84 4.61 17.54
N MET A 502 -12.86 4.53 16.21
CA MET A 502 -11.66 4.57 15.39
C MET A 502 -11.07 5.98 15.42
N LEU A 503 -10.09 6.20 16.30
CA LEU A 503 -9.33 7.44 16.35
C LEU A 503 -8.38 7.49 15.14
N VAL A 504 -8.68 8.34 14.17
CA VAL A 504 -7.75 8.66 13.08
C VAL A 504 -6.86 9.80 13.55
N LEU A 505 -5.55 9.55 13.61
CA LEU A 505 -4.53 10.54 13.91
C LEU A 505 -3.92 11.04 12.60
N ASP A 506 -4.15 12.31 12.24
CA ASP A 506 -3.52 12.97 11.09
C ASP A 506 -2.35 13.86 11.55
N THR A 507 -1.43 13.24 12.27
CA THR A 507 -0.35 13.89 13.03
C THR A 507 0.88 14.25 12.20
N LYS A 508 0.84 13.93 10.90
CA LYS A 508 1.95 13.92 9.90
C LYS A 508 2.86 15.15 9.90
N TYR A 509 2.33 16.34 10.22
CA TYR A 509 3.07 17.60 10.22
C TYR A 509 2.98 18.39 11.54
N GLU A 510 2.34 17.83 12.57
CA GLU A 510 2.24 18.46 13.90
C GLU A 510 3.48 18.19 14.78
N GLY A 511 4.34 17.26 14.35
CA GLY A 511 5.51 16.78 15.09
C GLY A 511 6.82 17.53 14.82
N ALA A 512 7.87 17.06 15.50
CA ALA A 512 9.25 17.40 15.15
C ALA A 512 9.57 16.86 13.74
N PRO A 513 10.28 17.62 12.86
CA PRO A 513 10.68 17.15 11.55
C PRO A 513 11.46 15.84 11.62
N SER A 514 10.95 14.82 10.92
CA SER A 514 11.56 13.50 10.81
C SER A 514 11.96 13.19 9.37
N VAL A 515 13.07 12.48 9.18
CA VAL A 515 13.66 12.16 7.88
C VAL A 515 13.97 10.67 7.81
N SER A 516 13.23 9.94 6.98
CA SER A 516 13.44 8.51 6.75
C SER A 516 14.61 8.27 5.79
N VAL A 517 15.73 7.79 6.32
CA VAL A 517 16.94 7.48 5.57
C VAL A 517 16.81 6.10 4.92
N TRP A 518 16.94 6.03 3.60
CA TRP A 518 16.80 4.77 2.85
C TRP A 518 18.05 3.90 2.92
N THR A 519 17.88 2.59 2.73
CA THR A 519 18.98 1.60 2.72
C THR A 519 20.13 2.02 1.80
N GLY A 520 21.35 2.08 2.35
CA GLY A 520 22.55 2.47 1.59
C GLY A 520 22.76 3.98 1.43
N TYR A 521 21.91 4.79 2.06
CA TYR A 521 22.13 6.22 2.27
C TYR A 521 22.44 6.51 3.75
N ALA A 522 23.07 7.66 3.98
CA ALA A 522 23.20 8.28 5.29
C ALA A 522 22.93 9.79 5.20
N ILE A 523 22.63 10.39 6.35
CA ILE A 523 22.58 11.84 6.56
C ILE A 523 23.46 12.17 7.77
N MET A 524 24.06 13.36 7.81
CA MET A 524 24.69 13.86 9.04
C MET A 524 23.85 14.95 9.67
N VAL A 525 23.47 14.69 10.92
CA VAL A 525 22.80 15.62 11.82
C VAL A 525 23.86 16.43 12.56
N VAL A 526 23.61 17.73 12.70
CA VAL A 526 24.51 18.69 13.36
C VAL A 526 23.71 19.59 14.29
N SER A 527 23.97 19.49 15.60
CA SER A 527 23.41 20.38 16.62
C SER A 527 24.13 21.74 16.59
N LYS A 528 23.44 22.83 16.96
CA LYS A 528 24.06 24.16 17.16
C LYS A 528 25.12 24.15 18.26
N THR A 529 25.12 23.14 19.14
CA THR A 529 26.18 22.90 20.14
C THR A 529 27.47 22.34 19.54
N GLY A 530 27.49 21.99 18.25
CA GLY A 530 28.65 21.43 17.54
C GLY A 530 28.74 19.90 17.55
N LYS A 531 27.83 19.20 18.25
CA LYS A 531 27.71 17.74 18.13
C LYS A 531 27.34 17.35 16.70
N ARG A 532 28.00 16.32 16.19
CA ARG A 532 27.72 15.66 14.91
C ARG A 532 27.18 14.25 15.18
N LYS A 533 26.28 13.76 14.33
CA LYS A 533 25.78 12.37 14.37
C LYS A 533 25.42 11.93 12.96
N VAL A 534 26.02 10.86 12.47
CA VAL A 534 25.60 10.23 11.21
C VAL A 534 24.48 9.23 11.48
N VAL A 535 23.41 9.27 10.69
CA VAL A 535 22.30 8.31 10.71
C VAL A 535 22.28 7.54 9.39
N CYS A 536 22.31 6.21 9.47
CA CYS A 536 22.44 5.31 8.33
C CYS A 536 21.13 4.56 8.08
N GLY A 537 20.66 4.52 6.84
CA GLY A 537 19.39 3.85 6.51
C GLY A 537 19.49 2.32 6.50
N PRO A 538 18.44 1.59 6.93
CA PRO A 538 17.06 2.06 7.10
C PRO A 538 16.71 2.49 8.54
N GLU A 539 16.66 3.80 8.78
CA GLU A 539 16.30 4.42 10.05
C GLU A 539 15.55 5.73 9.77
N THR A 540 14.67 6.18 10.68
CA THR A 540 14.07 7.53 10.60
C THR A 540 14.66 8.42 11.67
N ALA A 541 15.46 9.40 11.25
CA ALA A 541 15.98 10.42 12.15
C ALA A 541 14.86 11.38 12.57
N ILE A 542 14.63 11.53 13.86
CA ILE A 542 13.84 12.63 14.43
C ILE A 542 14.85 13.70 14.85
N LEU A 543 14.62 14.96 14.47
CA LEU A 543 15.57 16.06 14.74
C LEU A 543 15.20 16.82 16.01
N GLU A 544 16.18 17.08 16.87
CA GLU A 544 16.05 18.01 18.00
C GLU A 544 15.86 19.46 17.48
N TYR A 545 15.38 20.38 18.32
CA TYR A 545 14.98 21.73 17.87
C TYR A 545 16.16 22.57 17.35
N ASP A 546 17.36 22.37 17.90
CA ASP A 546 18.57 23.04 17.48
C ASP A 546 19.33 22.29 16.36
N GLU A 547 19.03 21.02 16.11
CA GLU A 547 19.65 20.21 15.07
C GLU A 547 19.27 20.65 13.66
N THR A 548 20.25 20.63 12.76
CA THR A 548 20.11 20.76 11.31
C THR A 548 20.78 19.58 10.62
N LEU A 549 20.66 19.50 9.30
CA LEU A 549 21.34 18.48 8.49
C LEU A 549 22.45 19.14 7.67
N GLU A 550 23.64 18.53 7.64
CA GLU A 550 24.75 19.03 6.82
C GLU A 550 24.44 18.88 5.33
N VAL A 551 24.94 19.82 4.52
CA VAL A 551 24.63 19.92 3.09
C VAL A 551 25.89 19.60 2.29
N LEU A 552 25.74 18.67 1.34
CA LEU A 552 26.76 18.28 0.37
C LEU A 552 26.46 18.91 -0.99
N GLU A 553 27.49 19.30 -1.73
CA GLU A 553 27.35 19.92 -3.06
C GLU A 553 28.07 19.07 -4.12
N LEU A 554 27.34 18.15 -4.76
CA LEU A 554 27.93 17.06 -5.54
C LEU A 554 27.96 17.33 -7.05
N SER A 555 29.13 17.22 -7.69
CA SER A 555 29.30 17.53 -9.12
C SER A 555 28.44 16.69 -10.07
N ARG A 556 27.53 17.33 -10.81
CA ARG A 556 26.66 16.69 -11.81
C ARG A 556 27.28 16.63 -13.21
N GLY A 557 28.13 17.59 -13.58
CA GLY A 557 28.74 17.72 -14.92
C GLY A 557 29.54 16.50 -15.42
N LYS A 558 29.95 16.53 -16.70
CA LYS A 558 30.89 15.61 -17.34
C LYS A 558 31.75 16.41 -18.35
N PRO A 559 33.07 16.59 -18.13
CA PRO A 559 33.84 16.18 -16.96
C PRO A 559 33.31 16.74 -15.64
N LYS A 560 33.57 16.07 -14.51
CA LYS A 560 33.06 16.44 -13.20
C LYS A 560 33.69 17.75 -12.67
N ASN A 561 32.95 18.85 -12.81
CA ASN A 561 33.35 20.20 -12.39
C ASN A 561 32.33 20.84 -11.43
N THR A 562 32.57 22.11 -11.05
CA THR A 562 31.76 22.87 -10.08
C THR A 562 30.61 23.67 -10.70
N ASP A 563 30.47 23.68 -12.03
CA ASP A 563 29.51 24.55 -12.73
C ASP A 563 28.05 24.08 -12.56
N ASN A 564 27.85 22.81 -12.20
CA ASN A 564 26.55 22.20 -11.98
C ASN A 564 26.62 21.24 -10.78
N LEU A 565 26.20 21.73 -9.62
CA LEU A 565 26.24 21.03 -8.33
C LEU A 565 24.84 20.53 -7.95
N LEU A 566 24.77 19.31 -7.41
CA LEU A 566 23.60 18.79 -6.72
C LEU A 566 23.74 19.12 -5.23
N ARG A 567 22.99 20.11 -4.78
CA ARG A 567 22.84 20.42 -3.35
C ARG A 567 21.93 19.36 -2.71
N THR A 568 22.44 18.57 -1.78
CA THR A 568 21.73 17.43 -1.17
C THR A 568 22.20 17.19 0.25
N VAL A 569 21.30 16.69 1.10
CA VAL A 569 21.64 16.20 2.46
C VAL A 569 22.02 14.72 2.45
N TYR A 570 21.48 13.95 1.49
CA TYR A 570 21.61 12.50 1.45
C TYR A 570 22.93 12.07 0.81
N LEU A 571 23.82 11.48 1.60
CA LEU A 571 25.03 10.81 1.11
C LEU A 571 24.69 9.36 0.71
N ARG A 572 25.12 8.94 -0.49
CA ARG A 572 25.00 7.55 -0.91
C ARG A 572 26.24 6.76 -0.50
N VAL A 573 26.14 6.09 0.65
CA VAL A 573 27.18 5.29 1.30
C VAL A 573 27.48 4.01 0.53
N ALA A 574 26.46 3.32 0.01
CA ALA A 574 26.62 2.00 -0.60
C ALA A 574 26.24 1.95 -2.09
N HIS A 575 26.96 1.09 -2.84
CA HIS A 575 26.73 0.78 -4.25
C HIS A 575 26.57 2.03 -5.12
N ASN A 576 27.37 3.06 -4.86
CA ASN A 576 27.32 4.32 -5.57
C ASN A 576 27.98 4.16 -6.95
N LYS A 577 27.46 4.86 -7.96
CA LYS A 577 27.96 4.79 -9.36
C LYS A 577 28.21 6.20 -9.88
N ILE A 578 29.48 6.52 -10.12
CA ILE A 578 29.92 7.87 -10.51
C ILE A 578 30.51 7.81 -11.92
N GLY A 579 29.79 8.39 -12.88
CA GLY A 579 30.23 8.46 -14.28
C GLY A 579 30.94 9.78 -14.60
N ASP A 580 32.14 9.71 -15.16
CA ASP A 580 32.99 10.85 -15.55
C ASP A 580 33.60 10.67 -16.96
N ILE A 581 34.23 11.72 -17.50
CA ILE A 581 34.97 11.70 -18.77
C ILE A 581 36.39 12.23 -18.53
N VAL A 582 37.37 11.38 -18.83
CA VAL A 582 38.80 11.66 -18.69
C VAL A 582 39.36 11.96 -20.08
N GLN A 583 39.61 13.24 -20.38
CA GLN A 583 40.47 13.61 -21.51
C GLN A 583 41.93 13.50 -21.07
N ALA A 584 42.70 12.68 -21.78
CA ALA A 584 44.13 12.47 -21.59
C ALA A 584 44.85 12.50 -22.94
N GLU A 585 46.17 12.38 -22.92
CA GLU A 585 47.03 12.47 -24.09
C GLU A 585 48.11 11.37 -23.98
N THR A 586 48.34 10.62 -25.05
CA THR A 586 49.32 9.52 -25.05
C THR A 586 50.76 10.03 -25.14
N LYS A 587 51.71 9.11 -25.02
CA LYS A 587 53.13 9.35 -25.29
C LYS A 587 53.36 9.93 -26.70
N ASP A 588 52.56 9.50 -27.67
CA ASP A 588 52.68 9.86 -29.09
C ASP A 588 51.93 11.16 -29.46
N LEU A 589 51.55 11.95 -28.45
CA LEU A 589 50.81 13.22 -28.55
C LEU A 589 49.38 13.10 -29.10
N VAL A 590 48.77 11.90 -28.99
CA VAL A 590 47.38 11.66 -29.43
C VAL A 590 46.42 11.91 -28.27
N GLU A 591 45.44 12.79 -28.45
CA GLU A 591 44.36 12.98 -27.48
C GLU A 591 43.43 11.76 -27.44
N VAL A 592 43.05 11.33 -26.24
CA VAL A 592 42.11 10.23 -25.99
C VAL A 592 41.06 10.63 -24.95
N GLY A 593 39.79 10.38 -25.27
CA GLY A 593 38.65 10.52 -24.38
C GLY A 593 38.27 9.18 -23.77
N VAL A 594 38.30 9.07 -22.45
CA VAL A 594 37.96 7.83 -21.74
C VAL A 594 36.73 8.06 -20.85
N LYS A 595 35.66 7.32 -21.10
CA LYS A 595 34.37 7.44 -20.39
C LYS A 595 34.30 6.35 -19.33
N LEU A 596 34.29 6.75 -18.06
CA LEU A 596 34.43 5.83 -16.93
C LEU A 596 33.19 5.86 -16.03
N SER A 597 32.91 4.72 -15.40
CA SER A 597 31.94 4.57 -14.33
C SER A 597 32.60 3.89 -13.13
N TYR A 598 32.92 4.68 -12.11
CA TYR A 598 33.49 4.20 -10.84
C TYR A 598 32.37 3.65 -9.96
N ARG A 599 32.62 2.51 -9.30
CA ARG A 599 31.73 1.97 -8.26
C ARG A 599 32.38 2.18 -6.90
N VAL A 600 31.63 2.82 -6.00
CA VAL A 600 32.17 3.38 -4.75
C VAL A 600 31.28 2.97 -3.57
N ASN A 601 31.93 2.57 -2.48
CA ASN A 601 31.34 2.48 -1.15
C ASN A 601 32.06 3.44 -0.21
N PHE A 602 31.45 3.77 0.92
CA PHE A 602 32.12 4.35 2.08
C PHE A 602 32.31 3.25 3.13
N GLU A 603 33.50 3.20 3.73
CA GLU A 603 33.96 2.10 4.59
C GLU A 603 34.49 2.62 5.93
N GLY A 604 34.86 1.73 6.85
CA GLY A 604 35.37 2.06 8.18
C GLY A 604 34.28 2.41 9.22
N GLU A 605 34.69 2.46 10.49
CA GLU A 605 33.81 2.68 11.65
C GLU A 605 33.56 4.17 11.94
N ASP A 606 34.51 5.04 11.57
CA ASP A 606 34.41 6.51 11.67
C ASP A 606 33.42 7.09 10.64
N THR A 607 32.12 6.89 10.86
CA THR A 607 31.05 7.35 9.95
C THR A 607 31.06 8.86 9.71
N GLU A 608 31.46 9.68 10.69
CA GLU A 608 31.59 11.14 10.53
C GLU A 608 32.57 11.55 9.42
N LYS A 609 33.62 10.75 9.16
CA LYS A 609 34.59 11.05 8.09
C LYS A 609 33.97 10.99 6.70
N TRP A 610 32.88 10.23 6.50
CA TRP A 610 32.22 10.13 5.20
C TRP A 610 31.72 11.48 4.67
N PHE A 611 31.42 12.42 5.58
CA PHE A 611 30.96 13.78 5.26
C PHE A 611 32.10 14.83 5.22
N ALA A 612 33.33 14.47 5.60
CA ALA A 612 34.47 15.41 5.68
C ALA A 612 34.90 16.03 4.33
N VAL A 613 34.36 15.55 3.20
CA VAL A 613 34.61 16.10 1.86
C VAL A 613 33.27 16.43 1.18
N GLU A 614 32.85 17.69 1.31
CA GLU A 614 31.62 18.31 0.77
C GLU A 614 31.27 17.87 -0.66
N ASN A 615 32.27 17.79 -1.54
CA ASN A 615 32.13 17.33 -2.93
C ASN A 615 33.08 16.14 -3.21
N TYR A 616 32.86 15.03 -2.50
CA TYR A 616 33.62 13.78 -2.69
C TYR A 616 33.60 13.30 -4.16
N VAL A 617 32.52 13.59 -4.90
CA VAL A 617 32.38 13.25 -6.33
C VAL A 617 33.44 13.96 -7.17
N LYS A 618 33.66 15.27 -6.96
CA LYS A 618 34.74 16.01 -7.60
C LYS A 618 36.11 15.49 -7.16
N PHE A 619 36.32 15.34 -5.85
CA PHE A 619 37.60 14.91 -5.27
C PHE A 619 38.07 13.57 -5.85
N LEU A 620 37.19 12.57 -5.87
CA LEU A 620 37.38 11.27 -6.53
C LEU A 620 37.82 11.43 -8.00
N CYS A 621 37.05 12.20 -8.76
CA CYS A 621 37.21 12.29 -10.20
C CYS A 621 38.42 13.13 -10.61
N ASP A 622 38.75 14.21 -9.89
CA ASP A 622 39.96 15.00 -10.10
C ASP A 622 41.22 14.17 -9.80
N HIS A 623 41.23 13.41 -8.70
CA HIS A 623 42.34 12.52 -8.33
C HIS A 623 42.55 11.42 -9.38
N ILE A 624 41.49 10.73 -9.81
CA ILE A 624 41.58 9.69 -10.84
C ILE A 624 41.95 10.28 -12.21
N ARG A 625 41.42 11.44 -12.61
CA ARG A 625 41.82 12.14 -13.85
C ARG A 625 43.31 12.47 -13.85
N SER A 626 43.85 12.98 -12.74
CA SER A 626 45.29 13.26 -12.61
C SER A 626 46.14 11.99 -12.77
N MET A 627 45.74 10.91 -12.10
CA MET A 627 46.44 9.62 -12.11
C MET A 627 46.43 8.96 -13.50
N LEU A 628 45.27 8.91 -14.16
CA LEU A 628 45.14 8.33 -15.50
C LEU A 628 45.87 9.16 -16.55
N ARG A 629 45.85 10.50 -16.48
CA ARG A 629 46.70 11.35 -17.34
C ARG A 629 48.18 11.03 -17.17
N SER A 630 48.65 10.87 -15.94
CA SER A 630 50.05 10.52 -15.63
C SER A 630 50.44 9.09 -16.06
N ALA A 631 49.48 8.16 -16.17
CA ALA A 631 49.71 6.81 -16.70
C ALA A 631 49.70 6.79 -18.23
N ILE A 632 48.63 7.29 -18.86
CA ILE A 632 48.41 7.28 -20.31
C ILE A 632 49.53 8.03 -21.05
N LYS A 633 50.04 9.14 -20.50
CA LYS A 633 51.13 9.92 -21.10
C LYS A 633 52.47 9.17 -21.25
N LYS A 634 52.61 7.98 -20.65
CA LYS A 634 53.80 7.11 -20.74
C LYS A 634 53.66 5.98 -21.77
N ILE A 635 52.44 5.73 -22.25
CA ILE A 635 52.05 4.57 -23.06
C ILE A 635 51.77 5.03 -24.49
N GLY A 636 52.10 4.20 -25.48
CA GLY A 636 51.83 4.48 -26.89
C GLY A 636 50.35 4.31 -27.26
N ILE A 637 49.87 4.92 -28.33
CA ILE A 637 48.46 4.84 -28.75
C ILE A 637 48.03 3.40 -29.12
N GLU A 638 48.92 2.62 -29.72
CA GLU A 638 48.69 1.21 -30.10
C GLU A 638 48.54 0.31 -28.85
N GLU A 639 49.56 0.33 -27.96
CA GLU A 639 49.55 -0.38 -26.68
C GLU A 639 48.34 0.02 -25.80
N PHE A 640 47.98 1.31 -25.80
CA PHE A 640 46.81 1.80 -25.08
C PHE A 640 45.50 1.35 -25.71
N ASN A 641 45.36 1.35 -27.05
CA ASN A 641 44.13 0.94 -27.72
C ASN A 641 43.78 -0.53 -27.44
N ASP A 642 44.76 -1.42 -27.56
CA ASP A 642 44.54 -2.86 -27.43
C ASP A 642 44.32 -3.29 -25.97
N ASN A 643 44.94 -2.61 -24.99
CA ASN A 643 44.88 -2.98 -23.57
C ASN A 643 44.21 -1.94 -22.65
N ALA A 644 43.48 -0.95 -23.21
CA ALA A 644 42.93 0.20 -22.48
C ALA A 644 42.25 -0.19 -21.17
N THR A 645 41.37 -1.19 -21.22
CA THR A 645 40.54 -1.63 -20.10
C THR A 645 41.38 -2.05 -18.88
N ASP A 646 42.45 -2.83 -19.08
CA ASP A 646 43.28 -3.29 -17.97
C ASP A 646 44.34 -2.27 -17.56
N ILE A 647 44.87 -1.47 -18.49
CA ILE A 647 45.72 -0.31 -18.16
C ILE A 647 44.98 0.65 -17.21
N ILE A 648 43.72 0.99 -17.52
CA ILE A 648 42.87 1.85 -16.68
C ILE A 648 42.58 1.18 -15.34
N ARG A 649 42.17 -0.09 -15.34
CA ARG A 649 41.80 -0.82 -14.12
C ARG A 649 42.97 -1.02 -13.17
N ASP A 650 44.13 -1.45 -13.65
CA ASP A 650 45.31 -1.64 -12.81
C ASP A 650 45.89 -0.32 -12.29
N THR A 651 45.74 0.78 -13.05
CA THR A 651 46.09 2.12 -12.57
C THR A 651 45.19 2.56 -11.40
N VAL A 652 43.87 2.43 -11.55
CA VAL A 652 42.91 2.93 -10.55
C VAL A 652 42.79 1.97 -9.35
N LEU A 653 42.57 0.68 -9.57
CA LEU A 653 42.26 -0.32 -8.53
C LEU A 653 43.49 -1.07 -7.99
N GLY A 654 44.67 -0.85 -8.58
CA GLY A 654 45.85 -1.68 -8.36
C GLY A 654 45.85 -2.96 -9.20
N LYS A 655 47.03 -3.55 -9.36
CA LYS A 655 47.21 -4.84 -10.04
C LYS A 655 46.45 -5.96 -9.34
N THR A 656 45.99 -6.95 -10.11
CA THR A 656 45.36 -8.17 -9.58
C THR A 656 46.35 -8.94 -8.71
N GLY A 657 45.96 -9.24 -7.45
CA GLY A 657 46.77 -10.06 -6.55
C GLY A 657 46.60 -11.57 -6.80
N GLU A 658 47.40 -12.39 -6.13
CA GLU A 658 47.40 -13.87 -6.27
C GLU A 658 46.03 -14.52 -6.00
N SER A 659 45.15 -13.85 -5.24
CA SER A 659 43.78 -14.29 -4.95
C SER A 659 42.75 -13.95 -6.04
N GLY A 660 43.17 -13.39 -7.17
CA GLY A 660 42.31 -12.97 -8.28
C GLY A 660 41.46 -11.71 -8.01
N LYS A 661 41.56 -11.12 -6.81
CA LYS A 661 40.92 -9.85 -6.46
C LYS A 661 41.91 -8.69 -6.65
N ARG A 662 41.44 -7.57 -7.21
CA ARG A 662 42.12 -6.28 -7.12
C ARG A 662 41.84 -5.67 -5.73
N THR A 663 42.76 -4.88 -5.19
CA THR A 663 42.65 -4.29 -3.85
C THR A 663 41.63 -3.15 -3.76
N GLY A 664 41.30 -2.53 -4.89
CA GLY A 664 40.57 -1.27 -4.91
C GLY A 664 41.46 -0.09 -4.50
N ARG A 665 40.86 1.09 -4.37
CA ARG A 665 41.52 2.31 -3.92
C ARG A 665 40.69 3.05 -2.88
N ALA A 666 41.15 3.00 -1.64
CA ALA A 666 40.64 3.81 -0.54
C ALA A 666 41.21 5.24 -0.59
N PHE A 667 40.42 6.18 -0.09
CA PHE A 667 40.79 7.58 0.18
C PHE A 667 40.72 7.80 1.69
N ALA A 668 41.79 8.29 2.30
CA ALA A 668 41.91 8.40 3.76
C ALA A 668 41.17 9.63 4.33
N GLU A 669 40.81 10.57 3.46
CA GLU A 669 40.19 11.85 3.80
C GLU A 669 38.71 11.69 4.18
N ASN A 670 38.02 10.71 3.60
CA ASN A 670 36.59 10.43 3.83
C ASN A 670 36.22 8.94 3.90
N ASN A 671 37.20 8.05 3.94
CA ASN A 671 37.03 6.59 3.89
C ASN A 671 36.24 6.05 2.68
N MET A 672 36.15 6.78 1.55
CA MET A 672 35.53 6.22 0.35
C MET A 672 36.48 5.23 -0.34
N CYS A 673 35.94 4.11 -0.82
CA CYS A 673 36.67 3.04 -1.48
C CYS A 673 36.12 2.77 -2.89
N VAL A 674 36.97 2.92 -3.90
CA VAL A 674 36.69 2.53 -5.29
C VAL A 674 37.02 1.05 -5.43
N TYR A 675 36.00 0.21 -5.49
CA TYR A 675 36.15 -1.24 -5.52
C TYR A 675 36.08 -1.83 -6.94
N ASP A 676 35.50 -1.10 -7.90
CA ASP A 676 35.37 -1.52 -9.30
C ASP A 676 35.33 -0.30 -10.24
N VAL A 677 35.83 -0.48 -11.46
CA VAL A 677 35.88 0.53 -12.53
C VAL A 677 35.43 -0.09 -13.85
N GLU A 678 34.41 0.53 -14.42
CA GLU A 678 33.75 0.11 -15.65
C GLU A 678 34.12 1.12 -16.75
N VAL A 679 34.90 0.66 -17.73
CA VAL A 679 35.28 1.45 -18.91
C VAL A 679 34.12 1.34 -19.92
N LEU A 680 33.46 2.45 -20.20
CA LEU A 680 32.25 2.47 -21.03
C LEU A 680 32.54 2.77 -22.50
N GLU A 681 33.58 3.56 -22.76
CA GLU A 681 33.94 4.05 -24.09
C GLU A 681 35.38 4.58 -24.06
N VAL A 682 36.15 4.29 -25.10
CA VAL A 682 37.45 4.88 -25.37
C VAL A 682 37.37 5.47 -26.78
N SER A 683 37.56 6.78 -26.90
CA SER A 683 37.55 7.50 -28.17
C SER A 683 38.91 8.14 -28.43
N ILE A 684 39.40 8.00 -29.66
CA ILE A 684 40.58 8.70 -30.13
C ILE A 684 40.11 10.07 -30.65
N GLY A 685 40.75 11.15 -30.19
CA GLY A 685 40.37 12.52 -30.57
C GLY A 685 40.68 12.84 -32.03
N ASP A 686 41.81 12.34 -32.53
CA ASP A 686 42.14 12.42 -33.96
C ASP A 686 41.51 11.25 -34.73
N ARG A 687 40.53 11.59 -35.57
CA ARG A 687 39.85 10.66 -36.45
C ARG A 687 40.79 10.00 -37.47
N THR A 688 41.80 10.70 -37.97
CA THR A 688 42.72 10.15 -38.98
C THR A 688 43.58 9.01 -38.40
N ILE A 689 43.98 9.13 -37.14
CA ILE A 689 44.71 8.10 -36.40
C ILE A 689 43.79 6.93 -36.07
N GLY A 690 42.53 7.18 -35.71
CA GLY A 690 41.52 6.14 -35.55
C GLY A 690 41.25 5.34 -36.83
N ASP A 691 41.03 6.03 -37.95
CA ASP A 691 40.79 5.41 -39.26
C ASP A 691 42.03 4.59 -39.72
N LEU A 692 43.26 5.04 -39.42
CA LEU A 692 44.51 4.30 -39.68
C LEU A 692 44.63 3.02 -38.82
N LEU A 693 44.38 3.10 -37.51
CA LEU A 693 44.44 1.94 -36.61
C LEU A 693 43.38 0.89 -36.98
N MET A 694 42.16 1.33 -37.30
CA MET A 694 41.09 0.46 -37.80
C MET A 694 41.49 -0.24 -39.11
N THR A 695 42.14 0.49 -40.03
CA THR A 695 42.66 -0.07 -41.30
C THR A 695 43.75 -1.12 -41.05
N ALA A 696 44.68 -0.87 -40.11
CA ALA A 696 45.72 -1.82 -39.73
C ALA A 696 45.14 -3.11 -39.11
N GLN A 697 44.20 -2.97 -38.16
CA GLN A 697 43.51 -4.12 -37.55
C GLN A 697 42.74 -4.94 -38.61
N HIS A 698 42.04 -4.29 -39.55
CA HIS A 698 41.39 -5.00 -40.65
C HIS A 698 42.37 -5.76 -41.56
N ALA A 699 43.54 -5.18 -41.86
CA ALA A 699 44.56 -5.87 -42.66
C ALA A 699 45.12 -7.13 -41.95
N VAL A 700 45.30 -7.08 -40.63
CA VAL A 700 45.71 -8.26 -39.83
C VAL A 700 44.61 -9.33 -39.80
N VAL A 701 43.35 -8.94 -39.62
CA VAL A 701 42.21 -9.88 -39.66
C VAL A 701 42.04 -10.50 -41.04
N GLN A 702 42.20 -9.72 -42.12
CA GLN A 702 42.18 -10.24 -43.49
C GLN A 702 43.34 -11.24 -43.72
N SER A 703 44.56 -10.88 -43.33
CA SER A 703 45.74 -11.74 -43.50
C SER A 703 45.63 -13.08 -42.77
N THR A 704 45.05 -13.07 -41.56
CA THR A 704 44.83 -14.30 -40.75
C THR A 704 43.65 -15.13 -41.24
N LEU A 705 42.64 -14.53 -41.88
CA LEU A 705 41.60 -15.25 -42.62
C LEU A 705 42.15 -15.89 -43.90
N GLU A 706 42.93 -15.15 -44.69
CA GLU A 706 43.56 -15.65 -45.92
C GLU A 706 44.47 -16.86 -45.62
N LEU A 707 45.37 -16.74 -44.62
CA LEU A 707 46.19 -17.86 -44.14
C LEU A 707 45.35 -19.09 -43.77
N ARG A 708 44.28 -18.93 -42.99
CA ARG A 708 43.38 -20.05 -42.65
C ARG A 708 42.70 -20.67 -43.86
N THR A 709 42.38 -19.88 -44.90
CA THR A 709 41.81 -20.45 -46.13
C THR A 709 42.85 -21.24 -46.94
N GLU A 710 44.12 -20.82 -46.97
CA GLU A 710 45.19 -21.61 -47.60
C GLU A 710 45.55 -22.86 -46.79
N GLU A 711 45.56 -22.79 -45.45
CA GLU A 711 45.71 -23.95 -44.57
C GLU A 711 44.63 -25.00 -44.82
N HIS A 712 43.35 -24.59 -44.86
CA HIS A 712 42.25 -25.52 -45.17
C HIS A 712 42.29 -26.04 -46.61
N LYS A 713 42.64 -25.22 -47.62
CA LYS A 713 42.86 -25.71 -49.00
C LYS A 713 43.92 -26.82 -49.01
N LEU A 714 45.08 -26.57 -48.40
CA LEU A 714 46.18 -27.52 -48.31
C LEU A 714 45.79 -28.81 -47.58
N GLU A 715 44.99 -28.71 -46.52
CA GLU A 715 44.44 -29.88 -45.81
C GLU A 715 43.47 -30.68 -46.70
N THR A 716 42.54 -30.01 -47.40
CA THR A 716 41.57 -30.69 -48.27
C THR A 716 42.22 -31.37 -49.48
N GLU A 717 43.23 -30.78 -50.11
CA GLU A 717 43.93 -31.42 -51.23
C GLU A 717 44.82 -32.58 -50.77
N LYS A 718 45.53 -32.46 -49.62
CA LYS A 718 46.21 -33.62 -49.01
C LYS A 718 45.25 -34.78 -48.76
N ARG A 719 44.04 -34.49 -48.27
CA ARG A 719 43.03 -35.50 -47.96
C ARG A 719 42.41 -36.11 -49.22
N ARG A 720 42.26 -35.34 -50.31
CA ARG A 720 41.88 -35.86 -51.64
C ARG A 720 42.93 -36.79 -52.21
N GLU A 721 44.20 -36.40 -52.16
CA GLU A 721 45.31 -37.17 -52.70
C GLU A 721 45.47 -38.53 -52.00
N ILE A 722 45.33 -38.58 -50.66
CA ILE A 722 45.31 -39.83 -49.89
C ILE A 722 44.16 -40.74 -50.34
N ILE A 723 42.93 -40.21 -50.45
CA ILE A 723 41.75 -40.99 -50.88
C ILE A 723 41.92 -41.49 -52.33
N ALA A 724 42.55 -40.71 -53.21
CA ALA A 724 42.83 -41.12 -54.58
C ALA A 724 43.82 -42.31 -54.63
N GLN A 725 44.87 -42.27 -53.80
CA GLN A 725 45.86 -43.34 -53.69
C GLN A 725 45.23 -44.62 -53.09
N GLU A 726 44.42 -44.51 -52.03
CA GLU A 726 43.67 -45.64 -51.44
C GLU A 726 42.66 -46.26 -52.43
N LEU A 727 42.05 -45.46 -53.29
CA LEU A 727 41.07 -45.92 -54.27
C LEU A 727 41.76 -46.64 -55.46
N GLU A 728 42.96 -46.22 -55.86
CA GLU A 728 43.75 -46.92 -56.88
C GLU A 728 44.39 -48.23 -56.36
N THR A 729 44.85 -48.29 -55.11
CA THR A 729 45.32 -49.57 -54.54
C THR A 729 44.18 -50.58 -54.43
N ALA A 730 43.01 -50.17 -53.93
CA ALA A 730 41.82 -51.03 -53.88
C ALA A 730 41.37 -51.53 -55.27
N ARG A 731 41.49 -50.69 -56.32
CA ARG A 731 41.26 -51.10 -57.72
C ARG A 731 42.26 -52.17 -58.17
N GLN A 732 43.55 -51.99 -57.89
CA GLN A 732 44.59 -52.96 -58.27
C GLN A 732 44.44 -54.30 -57.55
N GLU A 733 44.14 -54.29 -56.24
CA GLU A 733 43.84 -55.50 -55.48
C GLU A 733 42.61 -56.24 -56.03
N THR A 734 41.54 -55.51 -56.36
CA THR A 734 40.33 -56.07 -56.98
C THR A 734 40.65 -56.72 -58.34
N ALA A 735 41.41 -56.04 -59.20
CA ALA A 735 41.80 -56.56 -60.52
C ALA A 735 42.71 -57.80 -60.43
N LEU A 736 43.62 -57.84 -59.45
CA LEU A 736 44.41 -59.04 -59.15
C LEU A 736 43.53 -60.19 -58.66
N HIS A 737 42.50 -59.92 -57.84
CA HIS A 737 41.59 -60.95 -57.35
C HIS A 737 40.68 -61.50 -58.44
N THR A 738 40.17 -60.68 -59.37
CA THR A 738 39.39 -61.16 -60.52
C THR A 738 40.24 -62.00 -61.47
N ASN A 739 41.50 -61.62 -61.71
CA ASN A 739 42.41 -62.38 -62.57
C ASN A 739 42.76 -63.74 -61.96
N LYS A 740 43.00 -63.83 -60.64
CA LYS A 740 43.20 -65.12 -59.95
C LYS A 740 42.01 -66.07 -60.14
N LEU A 741 40.80 -65.59 -59.85
CA LEU A 741 39.56 -66.37 -60.01
C LEU A 741 39.37 -66.86 -61.46
N ALA A 742 39.70 -66.02 -62.45
CA ALA A 742 39.67 -66.42 -63.86
C ALA A 742 40.67 -67.55 -64.17
N THR A 743 41.90 -67.47 -63.66
CA THR A 743 42.91 -68.54 -63.86
C THR A 743 42.56 -69.84 -63.14
N GLU A 744 41.90 -69.79 -61.98
CA GLU A 744 41.43 -70.98 -61.25
C GLU A 744 40.25 -71.66 -61.96
N ALA A 745 39.32 -70.87 -62.52
CA ALA A 745 38.24 -71.38 -63.37
C ALA A 745 38.77 -72.03 -64.66
N GLU A 746 39.72 -71.38 -65.36
CA GLU A 746 40.30 -71.96 -66.57
C GLU A 746 41.15 -73.21 -66.27
N GLY A 747 41.88 -73.22 -65.16
CA GLY A 747 42.66 -74.38 -64.70
C GLY A 747 41.81 -75.60 -64.38
N SER A 748 40.66 -75.41 -63.72
CA SER A 748 39.71 -76.49 -63.41
C SER A 748 38.98 -77.02 -64.65
N ILE A 749 38.60 -76.14 -65.60
CA ILE A 749 38.12 -76.57 -66.93
C ILE A 749 39.18 -77.42 -67.66
N ARG A 750 40.46 -77.00 -67.61
CA ARG A 750 41.57 -77.71 -68.25
C ARG A 750 41.82 -79.10 -67.64
N GLN A 751 41.68 -79.26 -66.32
CA GLN A 751 41.78 -80.58 -65.67
C GLN A 751 40.70 -81.54 -66.16
N VAL A 752 39.44 -81.09 -66.28
CA VAL A 752 38.34 -81.93 -66.81
C VAL A 752 38.61 -82.35 -68.27
N ALA A 753 39.11 -81.42 -69.10
CA ALA A 753 39.48 -81.72 -70.48
C ALA A 753 40.65 -82.74 -70.58
N MET A 754 41.68 -82.62 -69.72
CA MET A 754 42.80 -83.57 -69.71
C MET A 754 42.36 -84.97 -69.29
N ALA A 755 41.50 -85.10 -68.27
CA ALA A 755 40.94 -86.40 -67.86
C ALA A 755 40.09 -87.07 -68.96
N GLN A 756 39.36 -86.29 -69.75
CA GLN A 756 38.64 -86.79 -70.94
C GLN A 756 39.61 -87.26 -72.04
N ILE A 757 40.71 -86.56 -72.26
CA ILE A 757 41.74 -86.95 -73.24
C ILE A 757 42.48 -88.23 -72.79
N GLU A 758 42.84 -88.35 -71.51
CA GLU A 758 43.51 -89.54 -70.96
C GLU A 758 42.62 -90.80 -71.03
N THR A 759 41.32 -90.66 -70.75
CA THR A 759 40.36 -91.78 -70.87
C THR A 759 40.10 -92.18 -72.33
N MET A 760 40.13 -91.24 -73.29
CA MET A 760 40.11 -91.55 -74.72
C MET A 760 41.41 -92.23 -75.19
N TYR A 761 42.57 -91.71 -74.79
CA TYR A 761 43.89 -92.22 -75.19
C TYR A 761 44.16 -93.64 -74.67
N SER A 762 43.85 -93.90 -73.39
CA SER A 762 43.99 -95.24 -72.79
C SER A 762 43.08 -96.29 -73.46
N LYS A 763 41.84 -95.90 -73.82
CA LYS A 763 40.95 -96.75 -74.64
C LYS A 763 41.57 -97.04 -76.01
N GLN A 764 42.13 -96.03 -76.67
CA GLN A 764 42.70 -96.16 -78.01
C GLN A 764 43.96 -97.05 -78.02
N ILE A 765 44.79 -97.00 -76.98
CA ILE A 765 45.90 -97.96 -76.77
C ILE A 765 45.37 -99.40 -76.63
N ALA A 766 44.31 -99.61 -75.85
CA ALA A 766 43.74 -100.95 -75.68
C ALA A 766 43.19 -101.52 -77.00
N GLU A 767 42.56 -100.69 -77.83
CA GLU A 767 42.12 -101.08 -79.18
C GLU A 767 43.28 -101.37 -80.14
N LEU A 768 44.42 -100.65 -80.03
CA LEU A 768 45.61 -100.90 -80.85
C LEU A 768 46.33 -102.20 -80.45
N ASN A 769 46.54 -102.43 -79.15
CA ASN A 769 47.16 -103.67 -78.64
C ASN A 769 46.34 -104.93 -78.97
N ALA A 770 45.01 -104.79 -79.11
CA ALA A 770 44.15 -105.87 -79.60
C ALA A 770 44.36 -106.14 -81.10
N LYS A 771 44.50 -105.08 -81.91
CA LYS A 771 44.76 -105.18 -83.37
C LYS A 771 46.14 -105.79 -83.66
N GLU A 772 47.18 -105.37 -82.95
CA GLU A 772 48.54 -105.89 -83.09
C GLU A 772 48.59 -107.41 -82.90
N LYS A 773 47.98 -107.94 -81.83
CA LYS A 773 47.89 -109.40 -81.59
C LYS A 773 47.11 -110.16 -82.66
N THR A 774 46.09 -109.54 -83.28
CA THR A 774 45.42 -110.16 -84.43
C THR A 774 46.26 -110.11 -85.71
N GLN A 775 47.09 -109.09 -85.89
CA GLN A 775 48.04 -109.01 -87.01
C GLN A 775 49.17 -110.04 -86.86
N GLU A 776 49.74 -110.24 -85.67
CA GLU A 776 50.75 -111.29 -85.43
C GLU A 776 50.28 -112.68 -85.89
N GLY A 777 49.01 -113.02 -85.61
CA GLY A 777 48.40 -114.27 -86.08
C GLY A 777 48.19 -114.36 -87.59
N GLN A 778 47.83 -113.24 -88.24
CA GLN A 778 47.69 -113.18 -89.70
C GLN A 778 49.05 -113.24 -90.41
N ASP A 779 50.08 -112.62 -89.85
CA ASP A 779 51.42 -112.51 -90.45
C ASP A 779 52.11 -113.88 -90.57
N VAL A 780 51.81 -114.82 -89.66
CA VAL A 780 52.24 -116.23 -89.75
C VAL A 780 51.54 -116.96 -90.91
N ILE A 781 50.27 -116.68 -91.18
CA ILE A 781 49.50 -117.28 -92.29
C ILE A 781 50.03 -116.74 -93.63
N ILE A 782 50.16 -115.42 -93.75
CA ILE A 782 50.63 -114.74 -94.97
C ILE A 782 52.04 -115.23 -95.36
N LYS A 783 52.95 -115.43 -94.40
CA LYS A 783 54.29 -115.98 -94.66
C LYS A 783 54.27 -117.39 -95.24
N ALA A 784 53.28 -118.22 -94.90
CA ALA A 784 53.12 -119.56 -95.48
C ALA A 784 52.54 -119.52 -96.91
N GLU A 785 51.67 -118.55 -97.21
CA GLU A 785 51.11 -118.36 -98.56
C GLU A 785 52.13 -117.75 -99.53
N LEU A 786 52.90 -116.75 -99.10
CA LEU A 786 53.91 -116.07 -99.91
C LEU A 786 55.01 -117.04 -100.42
N VAL A 787 55.36 -118.06 -99.63
CA VAL A 787 56.27 -119.14 -100.06
C VAL A 787 55.67 -119.99 -101.19
N ARG A 788 54.36 -120.26 -101.17
CA ARG A 788 53.66 -120.94 -102.29
C ARG A 788 53.55 -120.05 -103.51
N GLU A 789 53.39 -118.74 -103.34
CA GLU A 789 53.29 -117.80 -104.45
C GLU A 789 54.62 -117.56 -105.15
N LYS A 790 55.74 -117.43 -104.43
CA LYS A 790 57.08 -117.32 -105.03
C LYS A 790 57.36 -118.45 -106.03
N LEU A 791 57.11 -119.69 -105.62
CA LEU A 791 57.24 -120.86 -106.52
C LEU A 791 56.37 -120.74 -107.78
N ARG A 792 55.18 -120.13 -107.72
CA ARG A 792 54.38 -119.84 -108.93
C ARG A 792 54.98 -118.72 -109.78
N LEU A 793 55.56 -117.69 -109.17
CA LEU A 793 56.16 -116.54 -109.86
C LEU A 793 57.49 -116.88 -110.53
N ASP A 794 58.34 -117.70 -109.91
CA ASP A 794 59.64 -118.08 -110.49
C ASP A 794 59.45 -118.86 -111.79
N HIS A 795 58.57 -119.88 -111.79
CA HIS A 795 58.10 -120.59 -112.99
C HIS A 795 57.48 -119.66 -114.07
N ARG A 796 56.91 -118.51 -113.66
CA ARG A 796 56.33 -117.51 -114.57
C ARG A 796 57.37 -116.56 -115.15
N GLN A 797 58.45 -116.26 -114.40
CA GLN A 797 59.56 -115.45 -114.88
C GLN A 797 60.40 -116.18 -115.94
N GLU A 798 60.59 -117.50 -115.81
CA GLU A 798 61.27 -118.30 -116.84
C GLU A 798 60.50 -118.26 -118.17
N ALA A 799 59.17 -118.37 -118.14
CA ALA A 799 58.34 -118.18 -119.32
C ALA A 799 58.41 -116.74 -119.89
N ALA A 800 58.42 -115.72 -119.03
CA ALA A 800 58.46 -114.32 -119.45
C ALA A 800 59.78 -113.94 -120.14
N LYS A 801 60.93 -114.52 -119.75
CA LYS A 801 62.21 -114.30 -120.44
C LYS A 801 62.18 -114.76 -121.90
N ILE A 802 61.61 -115.95 -122.14
CA ILE A 802 61.47 -116.54 -123.48
C ILE A 802 60.62 -115.64 -124.39
N ASP A 803 59.54 -115.06 -123.85
CA ASP A 803 58.68 -114.11 -124.57
C ASP A 803 59.38 -112.75 -124.83
N GLN A 804 60.23 -112.30 -123.90
CA GLN A 804 60.99 -111.06 -124.03
C GLN A 804 62.08 -111.13 -125.10
N ASP A 805 62.78 -112.27 -125.23
CA ASP A 805 63.77 -112.49 -126.29
C ASP A 805 63.11 -112.49 -127.69
N LEU A 806 61.89 -113.04 -127.81
CA LEU A 806 61.08 -112.94 -129.03
C LEU A 806 60.72 -111.48 -129.38
N ARG A 807 60.42 -110.67 -128.37
CA ARG A 807 60.01 -109.27 -128.54
C ARG A 807 61.15 -108.37 -129.03
N VAL A 808 62.39 -108.66 -128.64
CA VAL A 808 63.59 -107.97 -129.16
C VAL A 808 63.76 -108.22 -130.67
N ALA A 809 63.44 -109.42 -131.16
CA ALA A 809 63.47 -109.71 -132.60
C ALA A 809 62.42 -108.89 -133.38
N LEU A 810 61.23 -108.66 -132.80
CA LEU A 810 60.15 -107.89 -133.42
C LEU A 810 60.46 -106.39 -133.55
N MET A 811 60.95 -105.75 -132.48
CA MET A 811 61.19 -104.30 -132.49
C MET A 811 62.19 -103.85 -133.56
N ASN A 812 63.20 -104.67 -133.86
CA ASN A 812 64.17 -104.39 -134.93
C ASN A 812 63.52 -104.34 -136.34
N ALA A 813 62.34 -104.95 -136.54
CA ALA A 813 61.59 -104.86 -137.79
C ALA A 813 60.63 -103.66 -137.84
N GLU A 814 60.20 -103.12 -136.70
CA GLU A 814 59.33 -101.94 -136.63
C GLU A 814 60.09 -100.64 -136.94
N THR A 815 61.36 -100.53 -136.54
CA THR A 815 62.21 -99.36 -136.86
C THR A 815 62.43 -99.18 -138.35
N ASP A 816 62.56 -100.28 -139.12
CA ASP A 816 62.67 -100.26 -140.59
C ASP A 816 61.37 -99.83 -141.30
N ALA A 817 60.23 -99.87 -140.59
CA ALA A 817 58.94 -99.43 -141.14
C ALA A 817 58.73 -97.91 -141.01
N GLN A 818 59.09 -97.31 -139.86
CA GLN A 818 58.82 -95.88 -139.60
C GLN A 818 59.53 -94.93 -140.57
N VAL A 819 60.70 -95.31 -141.11
CA VAL A 819 61.44 -94.53 -142.12
C VAL A 819 60.58 -94.20 -143.34
N LYS A 820 59.63 -95.06 -143.71
CA LYS A 820 58.74 -94.88 -144.88
C LYS A 820 57.55 -93.96 -144.62
N GLN A 821 57.25 -93.63 -143.37
CA GLN A 821 56.06 -92.85 -143.01
C GLN A 821 56.28 -91.33 -143.15
N ILE A 822 57.53 -90.89 -143.29
CA ILE A 822 57.96 -89.49 -143.42
C ILE A 822 57.56 -88.87 -144.77
N GLU A 823 57.20 -89.67 -145.77
CA GLU A 823 56.99 -89.19 -147.16
C GLU A 823 55.59 -88.58 -147.43
N ALA A 824 54.62 -88.64 -146.49
CA ALA A 824 53.20 -88.57 -146.83
C ALA A 824 52.44 -87.23 -146.60
N VAL A 825 52.83 -86.37 -145.66
CA VAL A 825 51.93 -85.29 -145.13
C VAL A 825 52.32 -83.87 -145.59
N ARG A 826 52.88 -83.73 -146.79
CA ARG A 826 53.49 -82.48 -147.27
C ARG A 826 52.51 -81.39 -147.71
N GLU A 827 51.26 -81.75 -148.05
CA GLU A 827 50.41 -80.91 -148.90
C GLU A 827 49.33 -80.09 -148.15
N GLY A 828 49.04 -80.40 -146.89
CA GLY A 828 48.05 -79.65 -146.09
C GLY A 828 48.48 -78.25 -145.64
N LEU A 829 49.74 -77.86 -145.88
CA LEU A 829 50.35 -76.65 -145.30
C LEU A 829 50.00 -75.34 -146.03
N VAL A 830 49.33 -75.39 -147.19
CA VAL A 830 49.28 -74.26 -148.13
C VAL A 830 48.01 -73.40 -148.02
N GLU A 831 46.84 -73.97 -147.72
CA GLU A 831 45.60 -73.19 -147.62
C GLU A 831 45.47 -72.36 -146.34
N ALA A 832 46.17 -72.73 -145.26
CA ALA A 832 46.09 -72.04 -143.97
C ALA A 832 46.72 -70.63 -143.96
N ILE A 833 47.52 -70.28 -144.97
CA ILE A 833 48.41 -69.10 -144.94
C ILE A 833 47.77 -67.83 -145.54
N ASN A 834 46.75 -67.97 -146.40
CA ASN A 834 46.26 -66.84 -147.23
C ASN A 834 45.01 -66.10 -146.70
N ASN A 835 44.47 -66.44 -145.53
CA ASN A 835 43.28 -65.77 -144.97
C ASN A 835 43.28 -65.70 -143.43
N PHE A 836 43.94 -64.67 -142.88
CA PHE A 836 43.43 -63.71 -141.86
C PHE A 836 44.62 -62.99 -141.19
N GLY A 837 44.63 -61.66 -141.21
CA GLY A 837 45.81 -60.84 -140.89
C GLY A 837 46.33 -60.97 -139.45
N ASP A 838 47.65 -61.19 -139.34
CA ASP A 838 48.58 -60.98 -138.22
C ASP A 838 48.24 -61.53 -136.81
N LYS A 839 47.05 -62.09 -136.59
CA LYS A 839 46.58 -62.53 -135.27
C LYS A 839 45.99 -63.94 -135.20
N VAL A 840 45.72 -64.56 -136.35
CA VAL A 840 45.07 -65.89 -136.45
C VAL A 840 46.06 -67.02 -136.79
N PHE A 841 47.28 -66.67 -137.21
CA PHE A 841 48.28 -67.61 -137.73
C PHE A 841 48.74 -68.69 -136.72
N MET A 842 48.92 -68.33 -135.44
CA MET A 842 49.50 -69.24 -134.43
C MET A 842 48.54 -70.34 -133.98
N GLU A 843 47.23 -70.12 -134.03
CA GLU A 843 46.22 -71.04 -133.46
C GLU A 843 46.12 -72.32 -134.30
N LYS A 844 46.02 -72.18 -135.63
CA LYS A 844 46.08 -73.30 -136.58
C LYS A 844 47.45 -74.01 -136.62
N LEU A 845 48.52 -73.31 -136.25
CA LEU A 845 49.86 -73.89 -136.15
C LEU A 845 49.93 -74.94 -135.04
N MET A 846 49.22 -74.73 -133.93
CA MET A 846 49.10 -75.71 -132.84
C MET A 846 48.30 -76.95 -133.25
N GLU A 847 47.26 -76.78 -134.08
CA GLU A 847 46.39 -77.87 -134.54
C GLU A 847 47.12 -78.89 -135.44
N ALA A 848 47.96 -78.41 -136.37
CA ALA A 848 48.66 -79.26 -137.33
C ALA A 848 49.84 -80.10 -136.76
N LEU A 849 50.45 -79.66 -135.65
CA LEU A 849 51.64 -80.30 -135.06
C LEU A 849 51.35 -81.00 -133.71
N GLY A 850 50.17 -80.78 -133.12
CA GLY A 850 49.74 -81.37 -131.84
C GLY A 850 49.88 -82.91 -131.73
N PRO A 851 49.55 -83.73 -132.76
CA PRO A 851 49.69 -85.18 -132.67
C PRO A 851 51.15 -85.64 -132.51
N HIS A 852 52.10 -84.93 -133.13
CA HIS A 852 53.53 -85.26 -133.00
C HIS A 852 54.09 -84.77 -131.65
N ALA A 853 53.57 -83.64 -131.14
CA ALA A 853 53.85 -83.15 -129.79
C ALA A 853 53.45 -84.17 -128.71
N LEU A 854 52.28 -84.81 -128.86
CA LEU A 854 51.80 -85.89 -128.00
C LEU A 854 52.71 -87.13 -128.05
N LEU A 855 53.14 -87.55 -129.25
CA LEU A 855 54.03 -88.71 -129.42
C LEU A 855 55.44 -88.54 -128.81
N GLN A 856 55.93 -87.31 -128.65
CA GLN A 856 57.24 -87.03 -128.01
C GLN A 856 57.14 -86.32 -126.66
N GLY A 857 55.94 -86.19 -126.09
CA GLY A 857 55.69 -85.42 -124.86
C GLY A 857 56.11 -83.94 -124.94
N THR A 858 56.42 -83.43 -126.14
CA THR A 858 57.00 -82.10 -126.34
C THR A 858 56.61 -81.50 -127.69
N GLY A 859 55.85 -80.40 -127.62
CA GLY A 859 56.00 -79.26 -128.52
C GLY A 859 55.25 -79.27 -129.86
N VAL A 860 54.42 -78.25 -130.04
CA VAL A 860 54.44 -77.50 -131.32
C VAL A 860 55.51 -76.43 -131.23
N ALA A 861 55.41 -75.54 -130.24
CA ALA A 861 56.43 -74.53 -129.93
C ALA A 861 57.81 -75.18 -129.75
N GLY A 862 57.95 -76.19 -128.88
CA GLY A 862 59.22 -76.89 -128.67
C GLY A 862 59.78 -77.67 -129.87
N VAL A 863 58.95 -77.98 -130.88
CA VAL A 863 59.41 -78.56 -132.16
C VAL A 863 59.88 -77.45 -133.10
N LEU A 864 59.16 -76.32 -133.17
CA LEU A 864 59.54 -75.15 -133.95
C LEU A 864 60.78 -74.42 -133.39
N GLU A 865 60.94 -74.43 -132.07
CA GLU A 865 62.05 -73.81 -131.34
C GLU A 865 63.34 -74.63 -131.45
N LYS A 866 63.25 -75.97 -131.37
CA LYS A 866 64.35 -76.87 -131.76
C LYS A 866 64.73 -76.73 -133.25
N LEU A 867 63.78 -76.40 -134.11
CA LEU A 867 64.00 -76.12 -135.54
C LEU A 867 64.69 -74.77 -135.83
N LEU A 868 64.71 -73.83 -134.87
CA LEU A 868 65.13 -72.44 -135.09
C LEU A 868 66.19 -71.92 -134.10
N ALA A 869 66.78 -72.78 -133.28
CA ALA A 869 67.82 -72.43 -132.30
C ALA A 869 69.15 -72.00 -132.97
N GLY A 870 69.23 -70.75 -133.46
CA GLY A 870 70.46 -70.23 -134.08
C GLY A 870 70.43 -68.81 -134.69
N SER A 871 69.33 -68.05 -134.64
CA SER A 871 69.21 -66.73 -135.31
C SER A 871 69.15 -65.53 -134.34
N PRO A 872 69.99 -64.49 -134.50
CA PRO A 872 70.03 -63.34 -133.59
C PRO A 872 68.97 -62.25 -133.90
N GLY A 873 68.55 -61.51 -132.87
CA GLY A 873 67.90 -60.19 -133.03
C GLY A 873 66.38 -60.09 -132.81
N VAL A 874 65.68 -61.16 -132.43
CA VAL A 874 64.20 -61.15 -132.29
C VAL A 874 63.71 -60.98 -130.84
N GLY A 875 64.53 -61.30 -129.83
CA GLY A 875 64.13 -61.33 -128.41
C GLY A 875 63.50 -60.04 -127.89
N ASP A 876 64.11 -58.88 -128.19
CA ASP A 876 63.69 -57.57 -127.67
C ASP A 876 62.34 -57.08 -128.24
N ARG A 877 61.72 -57.78 -129.20
CA ARG A 877 60.38 -57.45 -129.72
C ARG A 877 59.24 -58.30 -129.14
N ILE A 878 59.53 -59.43 -128.50
CA ILE A 878 58.49 -60.29 -127.90
C ILE A 878 58.23 -59.91 -126.44
N ALA A 879 59.26 -59.42 -125.72
CA ALA A 879 59.16 -58.93 -124.35
C ALA A 879 58.18 -57.74 -124.15
N GLY A 880 57.72 -57.10 -125.23
CA GLY A 880 56.72 -56.03 -125.21
C GLY A 880 55.28 -56.46 -125.45
N LEU A 881 54.96 -57.76 -125.60
CA LEU A 881 53.69 -58.20 -126.21
C LEU A 881 52.88 -59.30 -125.50
N ILE A 882 53.38 -59.92 -124.42
CA ILE A 882 52.63 -60.99 -123.72
C ILE A 882 52.57 -60.73 -122.21
N GLY A 883 51.36 -60.65 -121.66
CA GLY A 883 51.14 -60.46 -120.23
C GLY A 883 49.71 -60.76 -119.77
N LYS A 884 49.38 -62.06 -119.60
CA LYS A 884 48.28 -62.60 -118.76
C LYS A 884 48.21 -64.16 -118.82
N VAL A 885 47.92 -64.78 -117.67
CA VAL A 885 47.05 -66.00 -117.48
C VAL A 885 47.56 -67.43 -117.86
N GLU A 886 47.77 -68.28 -116.81
CA GLU A 886 47.34 -69.71 -116.59
C GLU A 886 47.78 -70.88 -117.55
N VAL A 887 47.57 -72.22 -117.35
CA VAL A 887 47.44 -73.24 -116.23
C VAL A 887 47.59 -74.70 -116.81
N THR A 888 47.58 -75.76 -115.97
CA THR A 888 47.66 -77.26 -116.19
C THR A 888 46.45 -77.94 -116.87
N PRO A 889 46.52 -79.24 -117.31
CA PRO A 889 45.50 -80.27 -116.90
C PRO A 889 45.83 -81.82 -116.98
N ASP A 890 45.01 -82.62 -116.25
CA ASP A 890 44.32 -83.96 -116.41
C ASP A 890 44.67 -85.01 -117.53
N GLY A 891 44.14 -86.27 -117.57
CA GLY A 891 43.09 -87.04 -116.84
C GLY A 891 43.31 -88.59 -116.95
N ILE A 892 42.39 -89.58 -117.10
CA ILE A 892 40.91 -89.78 -117.23
C ILE A 892 40.58 -91.25 -116.71
N ALA A 893 39.31 -91.73 -116.61
CA ALA A 893 38.89 -92.98 -115.92
C ALA A 893 38.08 -94.06 -116.73
N VAL A 894 38.07 -95.31 -116.20
CA VAL A 894 37.48 -96.61 -116.69
C VAL A 894 37.44 -97.57 -115.45
N ASP A 895 36.49 -98.48 -115.12
CA ASP A 895 35.13 -98.90 -115.58
C ASP A 895 34.31 -99.53 -114.39
N SER A 896 33.16 -100.20 -114.62
CA SER A 896 32.29 -100.87 -113.61
C SER A 896 32.42 -102.40 -113.46
N ALA A 897 32.18 -102.94 -112.25
CA ALA A 897 31.73 -104.32 -111.99
C ALA A 897 31.06 -104.46 -110.60
N ASP A 898 29.75 -104.72 -110.58
CA ASP A 898 28.82 -105.03 -109.45
C ASP A 898 29.16 -104.56 -108.02
#